data_AF-A0A518K8S5-F1
#
_entry.id   AF-A0A518K8S5-F1
#
_cell.length_a   1.000
_cell.length_b   1.000
_cell.length_c   1.000
_cell.angle_alpha   90.00
_cell.angle_beta   90.00
_cell.angle_gamma   90.00
#
_symmetry.space_group_name_H-M   'P 1'
#
loop_
_entity.id
_entity.type
_entity.pdbx_description
1 polymer ?
#
loop_
_entity_poly.entity_id
_entity_poly.type
_entity_poly.pdbx_seq_one_letter_code
_entity_poly.pdbx_strand_id
1 'polypeptide(L)'
;MNSTLFNPLSLLRAFGLAVLLGVSSLGGAQSVSSPAILQIYEARWDLIEERMADIHAVGYGRMWVPPPTLSFEGGSQASVGYDVFDRFNLGEPRAETRYGTSEGFRAMVQSAHNAAVAVNPDLIWNHNAFRDRYDTGFVNAGGYPGFAVTLPGDINGDFHDPSASGDIQGRISGLNDIAQEKNHQFIRHPTQVGNPNNIPAGTVFNQPDPNNARLYPDQGLGGINVIDGRGNPTTLYNFNADNPLAGDPVMENAVGLLMRNVRWMIQEYDVDGFRMDAIKHFEAQYLQDFDTASYLAKRTPLLDGSPNHIYTFGEAFDGNKAFLQTFIRRDIDNNNPGIVSGNRDVLDFSLFFALRDNLTSNGLANNWHNIKKAPVDLNDDGLMNGSQGVAFVESHDSTGAALGNVAHAYTLMLPGESIVYMNSDAIPGETFPHAGRNDALGGFHGDAITKLVDIRNSHGRGDFQERWLDDAFNPNGFSNVYVYERLNSAVVGLNSRNDGAIETRNGVQTAFAPGTVLVELTGNATSSTVDPGNAIADTVQVDANGRINVSIPGNAGHGRGYVIYGVAGPQGSLQVTSSSVLEGTTPTSANFGTARTSDVEVVTTPTFTVRLDTAPVSLTNPGGAGTVRDPHADGDRAMLMIDTGIDLNGNGVVDHVTPGSVSYGFEEFQSVNSPGYVWDGAQNVGTGAGHYEQVIDTTQLSEGRHYITARAFRHRDAATGGDGGPAVFNDFRTAIYVDLLPPDSTVESFEPYGASSERDLVVRSIDKTADRVHVFLDLPATMAEEDILAMADANQNRAGYYDRDMFVYGMTGVTSGNHTVTIVTFEETGTTNVQREAGFFTDTNIGRGFGDLNLDGVINAADLTGPAGFELLLYSQNAAFNAAADITGDGLVDNRDLLLLPDYVLSGATDTRVPDRLEQMLLRRADVNQDLVTDLADLEVLEAGLGGDDWLLDLDGNGVVDAADAEVMVTQLALTSPGDFNLDGVVDAADYTVWRDNLGAGLLGDANFDGVADAADLAIWQSSYGEVRRQLSLAGPSLTVPEPSSAAMAFLALAALRDVRIFRSGRAGGLR
;
A
#
# COMPACT_ATOMS: atom_id res chain seq x y z
N MET A 1 -42.21 8.37 -56.66
CA MET A 1 -42.25 8.80 -58.07
C MET A 1 -41.14 9.82 -58.28
N ASN A 2 -40.20 9.44 -59.16
CA ASN A 2 -39.19 10.24 -59.89
C ASN A 2 -38.26 11.22 -59.14
N SER A 3 -37.09 10.68 -58.81
CA SER A 3 -35.76 11.05 -59.32
C SER A 3 -35.54 12.42 -59.99
N THR A 4 -34.40 13.04 -59.67
CA THR A 4 -33.40 13.41 -60.69
C THR A 4 -31.99 13.52 -60.07
N LEU A 5 -31.09 12.72 -60.63
CA LEU A 5 -29.63 12.73 -60.47
C LEU A 5 -29.04 13.95 -61.17
N PHE A 6 -27.84 14.41 -60.77
CA PHE A 6 -26.67 14.55 -61.67
C PHE A 6 -25.40 14.96 -60.89
N ASN A 7 -24.35 14.15 -61.04
CA ASN A 7 -22.93 14.45 -60.82
C ASN A 7 -22.28 14.24 -62.21
N PRO A 8 -21.29 15.03 -62.70
CA PRO A 8 -19.87 14.72 -62.42
C PRO A 8 -18.85 15.90 -62.51
N LEU A 9 -17.78 15.78 -61.71
CA LEU A 9 -16.36 16.04 -62.00
C LEU A 9 -15.94 16.81 -63.29
N SER A 10 -15.23 17.94 -63.14
CA SER A 10 -13.75 18.04 -63.33
C SER A 10 -13.22 19.38 -63.93
N LEU A 11 -12.14 19.86 -63.30
CA LEU A 11 -10.93 20.50 -63.86
C LEU A 11 -10.82 22.02 -64.14
N LEU A 12 -9.79 22.59 -63.47
CA LEU A 12 -8.77 23.56 -63.94
C LEU A 12 -9.00 25.09 -63.77
N ARG A 13 -8.31 25.62 -62.74
CA ARG A 13 -7.43 26.83 -62.69
C ARG A 13 -8.01 28.20 -63.09
N ALA A 14 -8.06 29.11 -62.11
CA ALA A 14 -7.22 30.33 -62.01
C ALA A 14 -7.86 31.37 -61.07
N PHE A 15 -7.03 32.29 -60.57
CA PHE A 15 -7.30 33.37 -59.60
C PHE A 15 -7.19 32.92 -58.12
N GLY A 16 -6.27 33.44 -57.30
CA GLY A 16 -5.52 34.69 -57.39
C GLY A 16 -5.79 35.52 -56.14
N LEU A 17 -5.04 35.23 -55.08
CA LEU A 17 -4.58 36.11 -54.00
C LEU A 17 -5.47 37.32 -53.61
N ALA A 18 -6.11 37.24 -52.44
CA ALA A 18 -6.30 38.38 -51.55
C ALA A 18 -6.28 37.89 -50.09
N VAL A 19 -5.12 38.06 -49.48
CA VAL A 19 -4.84 37.85 -48.05
C VAL A 19 -5.52 38.97 -47.26
N LEU A 20 -6.33 38.60 -46.28
CA LEU A 20 -6.65 39.43 -45.12
C LEU A 20 -6.52 38.54 -43.89
N LEU A 21 -5.42 38.76 -43.17
CA LEU A 21 -5.01 38.11 -41.94
C LEU A 21 -6.07 38.33 -40.86
N GLY A 22 -6.88 37.30 -40.62
CA GLY A 22 -7.50 37.07 -39.32
C GLY A 22 -6.72 35.95 -38.64
N VAL A 23 -5.67 36.30 -37.90
CA VAL A 23 -5.00 35.34 -37.02
C VAL A 23 -5.92 35.15 -35.82
N SER A 24 -6.85 34.20 -35.92
CA SER A 24 -7.39 33.54 -34.75
C SER A 24 -6.26 32.73 -34.14
N SER A 25 -5.77 33.19 -32.99
CA SER A 25 -4.82 32.46 -32.12
C SER A 25 -5.47 31.15 -31.69
N LEU A 26 -5.23 30.08 -32.43
CA LEU A 26 -5.25 28.73 -31.88
C LEU A 26 -4.10 28.69 -30.89
N GLY A 27 -4.40 28.83 -29.60
CA GLY A 27 -3.41 28.60 -28.54
C GLY A 27 -3.00 27.13 -28.60
N GLY A 28 -1.80 26.86 -29.11
CA GLY A 28 -1.17 25.55 -28.92
C GLY A 28 -0.91 25.35 -27.43
N ALA A 29 -1.16 24.14 -26.92
CA ALA A 29 -0.74 23.75 -25.59
C ALA A 29 0.80 23.85 -25.52
N GLN A 30 1.32 24.60 -24.55
CA GLN A 30 2.76 24.72 -24.34
C GLN A 30 3.36 23.40 -23.86
N SER A 31 4.61 23.10 -24.20
CA SER A 31 5.30 21.92 -23.67
C SER A 31 5.51 22.01 -22.15
N VAL A 32 4.92 21.08 -21.40
CA VAL A 32 5.07 20.93 -19.95
C VAL A 32 5.79 19.61 -19.68
N SER A 33 6.86 19.65 -18.88
CA SER A 33 7.52 18.45 -18.40
C SER A 33 6.79 17.93 -17.16
N SER A 34 6.42 16.65 -17.15
CA SER A 34 5.98 15.96 -15.93
C SER A 34 7.09 15.98 -14.87
N PRO A 35 6.77 15.87 -13.57
CA PRO A 35 7.79 15.60 -12.56
C PRO A 35 8.67 14.39 -12.94
N ALA A 36 9.91 14.35 -12.47
CA ALA A 36 10.83 13.27 -12.82
C ALA A 36 10.33 11.90 -12.30
N ILE A 37 10.72 10.84 -13.01
CA ILE A 37 10.55 9.45 -12.60
C ILE A 37 11.78 9.05 -11.78
N LEU A 38 11.57 8.46 -10.60
CA LEU A 38 12.63 7.84 -9.80
C LEU A 38 12.67 6.33 -10.09
N GLN A 39 13.71 5.84 -10.75
CA GLN A 39 14.00 4.41 -10.76
C GLN A 39 14.72 4.05 -9.47
N ILE A 40 14.19 3.13 -8.66
CA ILE A 40 14.75 2.75 -7.36
C ILE A 40 14.99 1.25 -7.28
N TYR A 41 16.21 0.85 -6.91
CA TYR A 41 16.62 -0.55 -6.71
C TYR A 41 17.30 -0.76 -5.35
N GLU A 42 17.48 -2.04 -5.00
CA GLU A 42 18.13 -2.51 -3.77
C GLU A 42 17.56 -1.86 -2.50
N ALA A 43 16.24 -1.65 -2.48
CA ALA A 43 15.45 -1.26 -1.32
C ALA A 43 14.25 -2.19 -1.20
N ARG A 44 13.94 -2.63 0.02
CA ARG A 44 12.73 -3.38 0.32
C ARG A 44 11.51 -2.44 0.38
N TRP A 45 10.30 -2.99 0.25
CA TRP A 45 9.06 -2.20 0.18
C TRP A 45 8.81 -1.34 1.41
N ASP A 46 9.06 -1.87 2.60
CA ASP A 46 9.01 -1.17 3.89
C ASP A 46 9.98 0.01 3.94
N LEU A 47 11.18 -0.14 3.38
CA LEU A 47 12.14 0.96 3.30
C LEU A 47 11.70 2.05 2.33
N ILE A 48 11.13 1.69 1.18
CA ILE A 48 10.61 2.69 0.22
C ILE A 48 9.43 3.46 0.85
N GLU A 49 8.55 2.76 1.55
CA GLU A 49 7.46 3.36 2.33
C GLU A 49 7.98 4.34 3.39
N GLU A 50 8.99 3.93 4.17
CA GLU A 50 9.63 4.80 5.17
C GLU A 50 10.27 6.05 4.55
N ARG A 51 10.94 5.88 3.41
CA ARG A 51 11.62 6.97 2.69
C ARG A 51 10.70 7.76 1.78
N MET A 52 9.40 7.47 1.77
CA MET A 52 8.44 8.22 0.97
C MET A 52 8.39 9.71 1.36
N ALA A 53 8.68 10.05 2.62
CA ALA A 53 8.86 11.43 3.06
C ALA A 53 10.04 12.15 2.37
N ASP A 54 11.13 11.44 2.05
CA ASP A 54 12.25 12.00 1.28
C ASP A 54 11.87 12.14 -0.20
N ILE A 55 11.21 11.12 -0.76
CA ILE A 55 10.77 11.11 -2.16
C ILE A 55 9.79 12.26 -2.43
N HIS A 56 8.82 12.45 -1.53
CA HIS A 56 7.89 13.57 -1.53
C HIS A 56 8.65 14.90 -1.46
N ALA A 57 9.55 15.07 -0.48
CA ALA A 57 10.28 16.32 -0.27
C ALA A 57 11.04 16.78 -1.54
N VAL A 58 11.65 15.85 -2.28
CA VAL A 58 12.33 16.15 -3.55
C VAL A 58 11.34 16.49 -4.68
N GLY A 59 10.16 15.87 -4.68
CA GLY A 59 9.09 16.12 -5.66
C GLY A 59 9.18 15.24 -6.90
N TYR A 60 9.56 13.97 -6.75
CA TYR A 60 9.30 12.98 -7.80
C TYR A 60 7.80 12.76 -7.96
N GLY A 61 7.32 12.51 -9.19
CA GLY A 61 5.89 12.25 -9.44
C GLY A 61 5.58 10.82 -9.85
N ARG A 62 6.61 9.99 -10.05
CA ARG A 62 6.48 8.58 -10.41
C ARG A 62 7.69 7.79 -9.96
N MET A 63 7.51 6.53 -9.61
CA MET A 63 8.57 5.56 -9.38
C MET A 63 8.54 4.44 -10.41
N TRP A 64 9.73 4.01 -10.86
CA TRP A 64 9.95 2.70 -11.46
C TRP A 64 10.60 1.80 -10.40
N VAL A 65 9.87 0.77 -10.00
CA VAL A 65 10.28 -0.21 -8.98
C VAL A 65 10.61 -1.56 -9.64
N PRO A 66 11.47 -2.39 -9.02
CA PRO A 66 11.89 -3.67 -9.60
C PRO A 66 10.73 -4.66 -9.75
N PRO A 67 10.92 -5.80 -10.46
CA PRO A 67 9.90 -6.82 -10.58
C PRO A 67 9.43 -7.31 -9.20
N PRO A 68 8.13 -7.19 -8.86
CA PRO A 68 7.64 -7.59 -7.54
C PRO A 68 7.27 -9.07 -7.46
N THR A 69 7.37 -9.79 -8.59
CA THR A 69 6.91 -11.18 -8.70
C THR A 69 7.97 -12.18 -8.27
N LEU A 70 7.53 -13.36 -7.87
CA LEU A 70 8.40 -14.45 -7.48
C LEU A 70 9.29 -14.89 -8.66
N SER A 71 10.59 -14.94 -8.39
CA SER A 71 11.63 -15.32 -9.35
C SER A 71 12.39 -16.54 -8.84
N PHE A 72 12.79 -17.42 -9.77
CA PHE A 72 13.43 -18.71 -9.50
C PHE A 72 12.64 -19.69 -8.57
N GLU A 73 12.61 -20.98 -8.94
CA GLU A 73 12.01 -22.02 -8.10
C GLU A 73 12.95 -22.37 -6.93
N GLY A 74 12.57 -22.01 -5.70
CA GLY A 74 13.29 -22.41 -4.47
C GLY A 74 14.04 -21.29 -3.73
N GLY A 75 13.80 -20.02 -4.06
CA GLY A 75 14.24 -18.87 -3.26
C GLY A 75 14.51 -17.63 -4.10
N SER A 76 13.58 -16.66 -4.09
CA SER A 76 13.65 -15.42 -4.88
C SER A 76 14.47 -14.31 -4.25
N GLN A 77 14.86 -14.44 -2.97
CA GLN A 77 15.64 -13.41 -2.27
C GLN A 77 17.01 -13.13 -2.92
N ALA A 78 17.58 -14.13 -3.62
CA ALA A 78 18.82 -14.00 -4.36
C ALA A 78 18.64 -13.47 -5.80
N SER A 79 17.40 -13.34 -6.28
CA SER A 79 17.10 -12.84 -7.62
C SER A 79 16.72 -11.36 -7.58
N VAL A 80 17.24 -10.59 -8.53
CA VAL A 80 16.83 -9.20 -8.77
C VAL A 80 15.42 -9.09 -9.36
N GLY A 81 14.87 -10.17 -9.91
CA GLY A 81 13.47 -10.27 -10.33
C GLY A 81 13.25 -10.70 -11.79
N TYR A 82 14.22 -10.46 -12.69
CA TYR A 82 14.05 -10.65 -14.14
C TYR A 82 13.82 -12.09 -14.59
N ASP A 83 14.28 -13.09 -13.83
CA ASP A 83 14.02 -14.51 -14.08
C ASP A 83 12.67 -14.97 -13.47
N VAL A 84 11.59 -14.32 -13.92
CA VAL A 84 10.23 -14.54 -13.41
C VAL A 84 9.82 -16.01 -13.43
N PHE A 85 9.33 -16.49 -12.29
CA PHE A 85 8.84 -17.85 -12.10
C PHE A 85 7.31 -17.88 -12.08
N ASP A 86 6.70 -17.10 -11.19
CA ASP A 86 5.25 -17.01 -11.00
C ASP A 86 4.81 -15.54 -10.97
N ARG A 87 3.96 -15.16 -11.95
CA ARG A 87 3.51 -13.79 -12.15
C ARG A 87 2.38 -13.37 -11.20
N PHE A 88 1.72 -14.32 -10.54
CA PHE A 88 0.61 -14.08 -9.62
C PHE A 88 1.01 -14.26 -8.15
N ASN A 89 2.31 -14.46 -7.89
CA ASN A 89 2.87 -14.54 -6.55
C ASN A 89 3.86 -13.38 -6.36
N LEU A 90 3.54 -12.45 -5.46
CA LEU A 90 4.39 -11.29 -5.12
C LEU A 90 5.14 -11.48 -3.79
N GLY A 91 5.25 -12.72 -3.32
CA GLY A 91 5.84 -13.09 -2.05
C GLY A 91 4.82 -13.11 -0.91
N GLU A 92 5.09 -13.98 0.05
CA GLU A 92 4.34 -14.17 1.29
C GLU A 92 5.33 -14.25 2.48
N PRO A 93 4.88 -14.08 3.72
CA PRO A 93 5.74 -14.21 4.90
C PRO A 93 6.57 -15.50 4.87
N ARG A 94 7.87 -15.39 5.14
CA ARG A 94 8.86 -16.50 5.09
C ARG A 94 9.12 -17.09 3.69
N ALA A 95 8.43 -16.64 2.65
CA ALA A 95 8.68 -16.97 1.23
C ALA A 95 8.64 -15.69 0.36
N GLU A 96 9.31 -14.65 0.85
CA GLU A 96 9.32 -13.33 0.27
C GLU A 96 10.11 -13.25 -1.04
N THR A 97 9.78 -12.25 -1.87
CA THR A 97 10.69 -11.78 -2.93
C THR A 97 11.92 -11.11 -2.33
N ARG A 98 12.92 -10.78 -3.17
CA ARG A 98 14.06 -9.95 -2.75
C ARG A 98 13.62 -8.66 -2.06
N TYR A 99 12.50 -8.08 -2.48
CA TYR A 99 12.03 -6.77 -2.04
C TYR A 99 10.96 -6.84 -0.94
N GLY A 100 10.39 -8.01 -0.67
CA GLY A 100 9.43 -8.23 0.41
C GLY A 100 8.22 -9.07 0.01
N THR A 101 7.12 -8.86 0.71
CA THR A 101 5.84 -9.55 0.55
C THR A 101 4.87 -8.78 -0.37
N SER A 102 3.81 -9.46 -0.78
CA SER A 102 2.66 -8.86 -1.48
C SER A 102 1.99 -7.74 -0.68
N GLU A 103 1.82 -7.91 0.64
CA GLU A 103 1.23 -6.87 1.48
C GLU A 103 2.16 -5.66 1.67
N GLY A 104 3.47 -5.90 1.81
CA GLY A 104 4.46 -4.81 1.81
C GLY A 104 4.46 -4.03 0.49
N PHE A 105 4.32 -4.70 -0.66
CA PHE A 105 4.21 -4.02 -1.95
C PHE A 105 2.94 -3.15 -2.02
N ARG A 106 1.80 -3.67 -1.54
CA ARG A 106 0.53 -2.93 -1.47
C ARG A 106 0.65 -1.67 -0.60
N ALA A 107 1.23 -1.80 0.60
CA ALA A 107 1.43 -0.67 1.50
C ALA A 107 2.35 0.41 0.89
N MET A 108 3.44 -0.01 0.22
CA MET A 108 4.32 0.91 -0.49
C MET A 108 3.59 1.66 -1.62
N VAL A 109 2.75 0.98 -2.42
CA VAL A 109 1.94 1.63 -3.46
C VAL A 109 0.97 2.63 -2.84
N GLN A 110 0.27 2.26 -1.76
CA GLN A 110 -0.64 3.17 -1.07
C GLN A 110 0.09 4.40 -0.51
N SER A 111 1.26 4.22 0.12
CA SER A 111 2.06 5.34 0.60
C SER A 111 2.56 6.23 -0.54
N ALA A 112 2.89 5.66 -1.70
CA ALA A 112 3.28 6.41 -2.88
C ALA A 112 2.10 7.25 -3.40
N HIS A 113 0.89 6.69 -3.45
CA HIS A 113 -0.31 7.44 -3.78
C HIS A 113 -0.57 8.56 -2.78
N ASN A 114 -0.47 8.30 -1.48
CA ASN A 114 -0.57 9.36 -0.47
C ASN A 114 0.49 10.45 -0.72
N ALA A 115 1.67 10.15 -1.26
CA ALA A 115 2.67 11.17 -1.61
C ALA A 115 2.47 11.82 -3.00
N ALA A 116 1.35 11.56 -3.69
CA ALA A 116 1.11 11.93 -5.09
C ALA A 116 2.18 11.40 -6.07
N VAL A 117 2.71 10.20 -5.78
CA VAL A 117 3.71 9.49 -6.58
C VAL A 117 3.07 8.26 -7.23
N ALA A 118 3.08 8.22 -8.56
CA ALA A 118 2.59 7.06 -9.32
C ALA A 118 3.61 5.89 -9.30
N VAL A 119 3.17 4.63 -9.38
CA VAL A 119 4.06 3.45 -9.32
C VAL A 119 4.02 2.62 -10.60
N ASN A 120 5.20 2.36 -11.18
CA ASN A 120 5.44 1.47 -12.32
C ASN A 120 6.34 0.30 -11.90
N PRO A 121 5.79 -0.85 -11.52
CA PRO A 121 6.60 -2.06 -11.42
C PRO A 121 7.15 -2.48 -12.78
N ASP A 122 8.28 -3.15 -12.75
CA ASP A 122 8.83 -3.86 -13.90
C ASP A 122 7.94 -5.04 -14.31
N LEU A 123 7.78 -5.26 -15.62
CA LEU A 123 6.86 -6.25 -16.20
C LEU A 123 7.56 -7.08 -17.28
N ILE A 124 7.60 -8.40 -17.08
CA ILE A 124 8.28 -9.33 -17.98
C ILE A 124 7.26 -10.14 -18.80
N TRP A 125 7.19 -9.88 -20.10
CA TRP A 125 6.34 -10.61 -21.07
C TRP A 125 7.12 -11.56 -21.98
N ASN A 126 8.44 -11.43 -22.02
CA ASN A 126 9.27 -12.16 -22.96
C ASN A 126 9.45 -13.64 -22.59
N HIS A 127 9.83 -13.93 -21.36
CA HIS A 127 10.33 -15.23 -20.95
C HIS A 127 9.83 -15.64 -19.55
N ASN A 128 10.14 -16.86 -19.16
CA ASN A 128 10.19 -17.31 -17.77
C ASN A 128 11.66 -17.59 -17.38
N ALA A 129 11.89 -18.06 -16.15
CA ALA A 129 13.21 -18.45 -15.66
C ALA A 129 13.93 -19.53 -16.54
N PHE A 130 15.08 -20.01 -16.08
CA PHE A 130 16.03 -20.78 -16.90
C PHE A 130 15.61 -22.21 -17.28
N ARG A 131 14.66 -22.83 -16.56
CA ARG A 131 14.31 -24.24 -16.76
C ARG A 131 13.40 -24.45 -17.97
N ASP A 132 13.55 -25.60 -18.60
CA ASP A 132 12.83 -25.97 -19.83
C ASP A 132 12.50 -27.47 -19.89
N ARG A 133 12.06 -27.94 -21.07
CA ARG A 133 11.67 -29.33 -21.33
C ARG A 133 12.75 -30.38 -21.02
N TYR A 134 14.04 -30.00 -20.93
CA TYR A 134 15.13 -30.93 -20.66
C TYR A 134 15.28 -31.26 -19.17
N ASP A 135 14.67 -30.47 -18.29
CA ASP A 135 14.53 -30.81 -16.87
C ASP A 135 13.25 -31.63 -16.65
N THR A 136 13.38 -32.96 -16.70
CA THR A 136 12.24 -33.86 -16.52
C THR A 136 11.60 -33.75 -15.14
N GLY A 137 12.37 -33.37 -14.12
CA GLY A 137 11.84 -33.17 -12.77
C GLY A 137 10.92 -31.95 -12.72
N PHE A 138 11.37 -30.85 -13.32
CA PHE A 138 10.59 -29.62 -13.47
C PHE A 138 9.32 -29.81 -14.29
N VAL A 139 9.41 -30.53 -15.43
CA VAL A 139 8.23 -30.86 -16.24
C VAL A 139 7.23 -31.69 -15.44
N ASN A 140 7.69 -32.71 -14.72
CA ASN A 140 6.82 -33.53 -13.87
C ASN A 140 6.20 -32.73 -12.71
N ALA A 141 6.93 -31.74 -12.17
CA ALA A 141 6.41 -30.84 -11.14
C ALA A 141 5.28 -29.94 -11.66
N GLY A 142 5.13 -29.77 -12.97
CA GLY A 142 4.10 -28.95 -13.61
C GLY A 142 4.65 -27.75 -14.37
N GLY A 143 5.96 -27.51 -14.31
CA GLY A 143 6.60 -26.38 -14.97
C GLY A 143 6.30 -25.04 -14.29
N TYR A 144 6.22 -23.98 -15.08
CA TYR A 144 5.85 -22.65 -14.60
C TYR A 144 4.33 -22.56 -14.38
N PRO A 145 3.85 -21.96 -13.27
CA PRO A 145 2.42 -21.72 -13.06
C PRO A 145 1.77 -21.03 -14.27
N GLY A 146 0.72 -21.66 -14.80
CA GLY A 146 -0.02 -21.17 -15.96
C GLY A 146 0.59 -21.44 -17.34
N PHE A 147 1.79 -22.03 -17.46
CA PHE A 147 2.42 -22.35 -18.76
C PHE A 147 2.66 -23.84 -18.95
N ALA A 148 2.39 -24.33 -20.16
CA ALA A 148 2.69 -25.71 -20.54
C ALA A 148 4.12 -25.77 -21.09
N VAL A 149 5.04 -26.42 -20.36
CA VAL A 149 6.44 -26.59 -20.83
C VAL A 149 6.53 -27.61 -21.97
N THR A 150 5.62 -28.59 -22.01
CA THR A 150 5.53 -29.59 -23.07
C THR A 150 4.10 -30.09 -23.24
N LEU A 151 3.71 -30.48 -24.46
CA LEU A 151 2.37 -30.96 -24.78
C LEU A 151 2.39 -32.17 -25.72
N PRO A 152 1.36 -33.05 -25.68
CA PRO A 152 1.16 -34.09 -26.69
C PRO A 152 0.94 -33.48 -28.08
N GLY A 153 2.00 -33.36 -28.88
CA GLY A 153 1.95 -32.78 -30.23
C GLY A 153 2.74 -31.48 -30.39
N ASP A 154 3.21 -30.88 -29.29
CA ASP A 154 4.16 -29.77 -29.30
C ASP A 154 5.13 -29.94 -28.13
N ILE A 155 6.32 -30.45 -28.41
CA ILE A 155 7.31 -30.79 -27.39
C ILE A 155 7.80 -29.56 -26.61
N ASN A 156 7.63 -28.34 -27.14
CA ASN A 156 7.99 -27.09 -26.47
C ASN A 156 6.80 -26.40 -25.78
N GLY A 157 5.59 -26.94 -25.90
CA GLY A 157 4.39 -26.34 -25.30
C GLY A 157 4.24 -24.85 -25.66
N ASP A 158 4.14 -23.98 -24.67
CA ASP A 158 4.00 -22.52 -24.81
C ASP A 158 5.32 -21.77 -25.10
N PHE A 159 6.46 -22.47 -25.23
CA PHE A 159 7.78 -21.87 -25.41
C PHE A 159 8.35 -22.11 -26.82
N HIS A 160 9.33 -21.30 -27.22
CA HIS A 160 10.12 -21.56 -28.42
C HIS A 160 11.09 -22.73 -28.20
N ASP A 161 11.65 -23.27 -29.30
CA ASP A 161 12.68 -24.29 -29.16
C ASP A 161 13.91 -23.71 -28.47
N PRO A 162 14.51 -24.39 -27.48
CA PRO A 162 15.72 -23.92 -26.79
C PRO A 162 16.91 -23.61 -27.71
N SER A 163 16.92 -24.18 -28.93
CA SER A 163 17.93 -23.94 -29.95
C SER A 163 17.59 -22.81 -30.94
N ALA A 164 16.41 -22.20 -30.82
CA ALA A 164 16.03 -21.02 -31.59
C ALA A 164 16.96 -19.84 -31.27
N SER A 165 17.07 -18.91 -32.21
CA SER A 165 18.04 -17.82 -32.18
C SER A 165 17.46 -16.56 -32.82
N GLY A 166 18.14 -15.43 -32.63
CA GLY A 166 17.67 -14.12 -33.05
C GLY A 166 16.91 -13.42 -31.94
N ASP A 167 16.53 -12.17 -32.18
CA ASP A 167 16.00 -11.31 -31.13
C ASP A 167 14.61 -11.76 -30.66
N ILE A 168 13.77 -12.31 -31.55
CA ILE A 168 12.34 -12.61 -31.32
C ILE A 168 12.05 -14.02 -30.79
N GLN A 169 12.87 -15.01 -31.16
CA GLN A 169 12.63 -16.42 -30.81
C GLN A 169 13.76 -17.01 -29.98
N GLY A 170 14.84 -16.25 -29.80
CA GLY A 170 16.04 -16.68 -29.10
C GLY A 170 15.94 -16.37 -27.62
N ARG A 171 16.55 -17.21 -26.80
CA ARG A 171 16.64 -16.97 -25.36
C ARG A 171 17.58 -15.82 -25.05
N ILE A 172 17.05 -14.78 -24.42
CA ILE A 172 17.86 -13.75 -23.77
C ILE A 172 18.45 -14.29 -22.46
N SER A 173 19.77 -14.22 -22.30
CA SER A 173 20.48 -14.67 -21.09
C SER A 173 20.17 -16.11 -20.63
N GLY A 174 19.72 -16.97 -21.55
CA GLY A 174 19.33 -18.37 -21.24
C GLY A 174 17.93 -18.53 -20.63
N LEU A 175 17.16 -17.46 -20.49
CA LEU A 175 15.79 -17.45 -19.97
C LEU A 175 14.83 -18.10 -20.96
N ASN A 176 13.85 -18.86 -20.48
CA ASN A 176 13.01 -19.69 -21.35
C ASN A 176 11.97 -18.83 -22.09
N ASP A 177 12.20 -18.66 -23.39
CA ASP A 177 11.48 -17.74 -24.26
C ASP A 177 10.04 -18.20 -24.58
N ILE A 178 9.06 -17.37 -24.25
CA ILE A 178 7.64 -17.66 -24.48
C ILE A 178 7.35 -17.50 -25.98
N ALA A 179 6.63 -18.44 -26.57
CA ALA A 179 6.20 -18.37 -27.96
C ALA A 179 4.79 -17.79 -28.06
N GLN A 180 4.68 -16.45 -28.05
CA GLN A 180 3.39 -15.74 -28.02
C GLN A 180 2.52 -15.99 -29.27
N GLU A 181 3.07 -16.52 -30.36
CA GLU A 181 2.34 -16.92 -31.56
C GLU A 181 1.60 -18.24 -31.44
N LYS A 182 1.91 -19.03 -30.41
CA LYS A 182 1.20 -20.28 -30.12
C LYS A 182 -0.13 -20.01 -29.43
N ASN A 183 -1.13 -20.81 -29.78
CA ASN A 183 -2.51 -20.64 -29.33
C ASN A 183 -3.03 -21.86 -28.57
N HIS A 184 -2.27 -22.35 -27.59
CA HIS A 184 -2.68 -23.47 -26.75
C HIS A 184 -3.67 -22.99 -25.68
N GLN A 185 -4.92 -23.45 -25.76
CA GLN A 185 -6.04 -22.96 -24.94
C GLN A 185 -6.26 -23.84 -23.71
N PHE A 186 -6.17 -23.25 -22.53
CA PHE A 186 -6.39 -23.93 -21.25
C PHE A 186 -7.02 -23.01 -20.22
N ILE A 187 -7.67 -23.60 -19.21
CA ILE A 187 -7.81 -22.96 -17.90
C ILE A 187 -6.43 -23.07 -17.22
N ARG A 188 -5.70 -21.94 -17.17
CA ARG A 188 -4.28 -21.89 -16.81
C ARG A 188 -4.01 -21.88 -15.30
N HIS A 189 -4.94 -21.40 -14.47
CA HIS A 189 -4.95 -21.62 -13.03
C HIS A 189 -6.20 -22.46 -12.67
N PRO A 190 -6.11 -23.79 -12.71
CA PRO A 190 -7.26 -24.66 -12.51
C PRO A 190 -7.94 -24.43 -11.15
N THR A 191 -9.28 -24.33 -11.15
CA THR A 191 -10.07 -24.21 -9.90
C THR A 191 -10.79 -25.49 -9.50
N GLN A 192 -11.04 -26.37 -10.48
CA GLN A 192 -11.86 -27.56 -10.30
C GLN A 192 -11.12 -28.83 -10.74
N VAL A 193 -11.09 -29.82 -9.86
CA VAL A 193 -10.54 -31.15 -10.15
C VAL A 193 -11.33 -31.83 -11.28
N GLY A 194 -10.62 -32.39 -12.25
CA GLY A 194 -11.20 -33.18 -13.33
C GLY A 194 -11.83 -32.40 -14.49
N ASN A 195 -11.73 -31.05 -14.50
CA ASN A 195 -12.14 -30.27 -15.66
C ASN A 195 -11.20 -30.54 -16.86
N PRO A 196 -11.71 -31.01 -18.01
CA PRO A 196 -10.88 -31.41 -19.15
C PRO A 196 -10.19 -30.23 -19.86
N ASN A 197 -10.62 -28.99 -19.58
CA ASN A 197 -10.01 -27.79 -20.14
C ASN A 197 -8.84 -27.27 -19.30
N ASN A 198 -8.57 -27.87 -18.13
CA ASN A 198 -7.43 -27.50 -17.31
C ASN A 198 -6.12 -27.71 -18.07
N ILE A 199 -5.17 -26.82 -17.85
CA ILE A 199 -3.78 -27.06 -18.23
C ILE A 199 -3.29 -28.39 -17.61
N PRO A 200 -2.41 -29.16 -18.27
CA PRO A 200 -1.88 -30.39 -17.69
C PRO A 200 -1.27 -30.15 -16.30
N ALA A 201 -1.84 -30.82 -15.28
CA ALA A 201 -1.37 -30.69 -13.90
C ALA A 201 -0.04 -31.43 -13.68
N GLY A 202 0.84 -30.85 -12.87
CA GLY A 202 2.09 -31.48 -12.44
C GLY A 202 1.93 -32.32 -11.19
N THR A 203 3.01 -32.48 -10.41
CA THR A 203 2.98 -32.98 -9.02
C THR A 203 2.98 -31.87 -7.98
N VAL A 204 3.36 -30.64 -8.36
CA VAL A 204 3.48 -29.48 -7.46
C VAL A 204 2.65 -28.30 -8.00
N PHE A 205 2.96 -27.85 -9.21
CA PHE A 205 2.32 -26.72 -9.87
C PHE A 205 1.16 -27.12 -10.77
N ASN A 206 0.35 -26.13 -11.15
CA ASN A 206 -0.81 -26.29 -12.02
C ASN A 206 -1.87 -27.28 -11.48
N GLN A 207 -1.88 -27.52 -10.16
CA GLN A 207 -2.93 -28.29 -9.50
C GLN A 207 -4.24 -27.50 -9.45
N PRO A 208 -5.39 -28.18 -9.54
CA PRO A 208 -6.68 -27.57 -9.25
C PRO A 208 -6.80 -27.15 -7.78
N ASP A 209 -7.03 -25.86 -7.58
CA ASP A 209 -7.30 -25.24 -6.27
C ASP A 209 -8.46 -24.23 -6.44
N PRO A 210 -9.61 -24.41 -5.76
CA PRO A 210 -10.72 -23.46 -5.78
C PRO A 210 -10.30 -22.00 -5.51
N ASN A 211 -9.26 -21.78 -4.70
CA ASN A 211 -8.75 -20.45 -4.38
C ASN A 211 -8.17 -19.72 -5.61
N ASN A 212 -7.82 -20.44 -6.68
CA ASN A 212 -7.35 -19.85 -7.94
C ASN A 212 -8.43 -18.98 -8.63
N ALA A 213 -9.69 -19.07 -8.22
CA ALA A 213 -10.76 -18.19 -8.71
C ALA A 213 -10.41 -16.71 -8.54
N ARG A 214 -9.67 -16.33 -7.48
CA ARG A 214 -9.18 -14.95 -7.26
C ARG A 214 -8.26 -14.41 -8.36
N LEU A 215 -7.71 -15.30 -9.19
CA LEU A 215 -6.82 -14.94 -10.29
C LEU A 215 -7.59 -14.69 -11.59
N TYR A 216 -8.93 -14.79 -11.59
CA TYR A 216 -9.78 -14.52 -12.75
C TYR A 216 -10.71 -13.32 -12.55
N PRO A 217 -10.99 -12.55 -13.62
CA PRO A 217 -12.09 -11.59 -13.62
C PRO A 217 -13.44 -12.26 -13.36
N ASP A 218 -14.36 -11.53 -12.76
CA ASP A 218 -15.74 -11.95 -12.53
C ASP A 218 -16.63 -11.41 -13.67
N GLN A 219 -17.15 -12.31 -14.50
CA GLN A 219 -18.03 -11.95 -15.62
C GLN A 219 -19.44 -11.59 -15.15
N GLY A 220 -19.82 -12.00 -13.93
CA GLY A 220 -21.07 -11.67 -13.26
C GLY A 220 -21.22 -10.18 -12.94
N LEU A 221 -20.11 -9.43 -12.82
CA LEU A 221 -20.11 -7.97 -12.66
C LEU A 221 -20.52 -7.22 -13.94
N GLY A 222 -20.60 -7.92 -15.08
CA GLY A 222 -20.72 -7.31 -16.39
C GLY A 222 -19.37 -6.81 -16.91
N GLY A 223 -19.31 -6.46 -18.19
CA GLY A 223 -18.08 -6.04 -18.85
C GLY A 223 -18.29 -4.91 -19.84
N ILE A 224 -17.19 -4.27 -20.23
CA ILE A 224 -17.18 -3.15 -21.18
C ILE A 224 -16.85 -3.70 -22.56
N ASN A 225 -17.77 -3.52 -23.52
CA ASN A 225 -17.54 -3.91 -24.91
C ASN A 225 -16.69 -2.86 -25.62
N VAL A 226 -15.58 -3.28 -26.21
CA VAL A 226 -14.64 -2.43 -26.94
C VAL A 226 -14.24 -3.08 -28.27
N ILE A 227 -13.69 -2.27 -29.16
CA ILE A 227 -12.80 -2.76 -30.22
C ILE A 227 -11.39 -2.79 -29.64
N ASP A 228 -10.80 -3.97 -29.56
CA ASP A 228 -9.47 -4.18 -28.96
C ASP A 228 -8.33 -3.59 -29.80
N GLY A 229 -7.11 -3.64 -29.26
CA GLY A 229 -5.91 -3.11 -29.92
C GLY A 229 -5.60 -3.77 -31.26
N ARG A 230 -6.12 -4.98 -31.51
CA ARG A 230 -6.00 -5.71 -32.79
C ARG A 230 -7.19 -5.45 -33.74
N GLY A 231 -8.18 -4.67 -33.32
CA GLY A 231 -9.36 -4.33 -34.11
C GLY A 231 -10.53 -5.32 -34.00
N ASN A 232 -10.54 -6.22 -33.01
CA ASN A 232 -11.62 -7.19 -32.81
C ASN A 232 -12.62 -6.74 -31.73
N PRO A 233 -13.91 -7.10 -31.83
CA PRO A 233 -14.86 -6.92 -30.74
C PRO A 233 -14.49 -7.79 -29.53
N THR A 234 -14.27 -7.16 -28.38
CA THR A 234 -13.83 -7.82 -27.14
C THR A 234 -14.58 -7.22 -25.95
N THR A 235 -14.81 -8.03 -24.92
CA THR A 235 -15.40 -7.57 -23.65
C THR A 235 -14.33 -7.57 -22.57
N LEU A 236 -14.12 -6.41 -21.92
CA LEU A 236 -13.20 -6.26 -20.79
C LEU A 236 -13.98 -6.52 -19.50
N TYR A 237 -13.52 -7.49 -18.71
CA TYR A 237 -14.08 -7.84 -17.41
C TYR A 237 -13.16 -7.39 -16.27
N ASN A 238 -13.73 -7.15 -15.10
CA ASN A 238 -12.98 -6.72 -13.92
C ASN A 238 -12.85 -7.85 -12.90
N PHE A 239 -11.77 -7.81 -12.12
CA PHE A 239 -11.66 -8.58 -10.89
C PHE A 239 -12.68 -8.08 -9.87
N ASN A 240 -13.20 -8.99 -9.05
CA ASN A 240 -14.17 -8.65 -8.01
C ASN A 240 -13.44 -8.31 -6.71
N ALA A 241 -13.49 -7.03 -6.31
CA ALA A 241 -12.87 -6.55 -5.07
C ALA A 241 -13.61 -7.06 -3.83
N ASP A 242 -14.94 -7.12 -3.90
CA ASP A 242 -15.82 -7.43 -2.77
C ASP A 242 -15.91 -8.94 -2.51
N ASN A 243 -15.74 -9.75 -3.56
CA ASN A 243 -15.70 -11.20 -3.50
C ASN A 243 -14.66 -11.77 -4.45
N PRO A 244 -13.36 -11.77 -4.07
CA PRO A 244 -12.28 -12.25 -4.93
C PRO A 244 -12.49 -13.67 -5.46
N LEU A 245 -13.15 -14.56 -4.69
CA LEU A 245 -13.39 -15.95 -5.11
C LEU A 245 -14.53 -16.12 -6.12
N ALA A 246 -15.19 -15.04 -6.56
CA ALA A 246 -16.22 -15.07 -7.60
C ALA A 246 -15.65 -15.08 -9.03
N GLY A 247 -14.33 -15.03 -9.21
CA GLY A 247 -13.72 -15.02 -10.54
C GLY A 247 -14.04 -16.25 -11.39
N ASP A 248 -14.27 -16.03 -12.69
CA ASP A 248 -14.70 -17.06 -13.64
C ASP A 248 -13.51 -17.64 -14.43
N PRO A 249 -13.15 -18.92 -14.25
CA PRO A 249 -12.08 -19.54 -15.01
C PRO A 249 -12.42 -19.62 -16.50
N VAL A 250 -11.55 -19.04 -17.34
CA VAL A 250 -11.69 -19.05 -18.79
C VAL A 250 -10.56 -19.82 -19.48
N MET A 251 -10.86 -20.37 -20.65
CA MET A 251 -9.81 -20.89 -21.53
C MET A 251 -9.08 -19.71 -22.17
N GLU A 252 -7.76 -19.74 -22.10
CA GLU A 252 -6.89 -18.72 -22.68
C GLU A 252 -5.56 -19.31 -23.14
N ASN A 253 -4.86 -18.58 -24.02
CA ASN A 253 -3.48 -18.89 -24.41
C ASN A 253 -2.46 -18.17 -23.52
N ALA A 254 -1.17 -18.35 -23.79
CA ALA A 254 -0.10 -17.73 -23.01
C ALA A 254 -0.22 -16.20 -22.99
N VAL A 255 -0.60 -15.58 -24.12
CA VAL A 255 -0.84 -14.13 -24.20
C VAL A 255 -2.05 -13.71 -23.34
N GLY A 256 -3.13 -14.49 -23.33
CA GLY A 256 -4.29 -14.25 -22.47
C GLY A 256 -3.92 -14.26 -20.98
N LEU A 257 -3.07 -15.19 -20.55
CA LEU A 257 -2.50 -15.21 -19.20
C LEU A 257 -1.70 -13.95 -18.89
N LEU A 258 -0.85 -13.48 -19.82
CA LEU A 258 -0.07 -12.25 -19.68
C LEU A 258 -0.98 -11.01 -19.59
N MET A 259 -2.03 -10.94 -20.41
CA MET A 259 -3.05 -9.89 -20.36
C MET A 259 -3.79 -9.90 -19.01
N ARG A 260 -4.18 -11.08 -18.53
CA ARG A 260 -4.85 -11.24 -17.23
C ARG A 260 -3.95 -10.79 -16.08
N ASN A 261 -2.65 -11.07 -16.14
CA ASN A 261 -1.69 -10.60 -15.15
C ASN A 261 -1.56 -9.08 -15.11
N VAL A 262 -1.50 -8.41 -16.26
CA VAL A 262 -1.48 -6.94 -16.33
C VAL A 262 -2.72 -6.34 -15.68
N ARG A 263 -3.91 -6.84 -16.05
CA ARG A 263 -5.16 -6.32 -15.50
C ARG A 263 -5.29 -6.62 -14.00
N TRP A 264 -4.80 -7.79 -13.56
CA TRP A 264 -4.74 -8.15 -12.15
C TRP A 264 -3.84 -7.20 -11.36
N MET A 265 -2.60 -6.94 -11.79
CA MET A 265 -1.69 -6.01 -11.12
C MET A 265 -2.31 -4.61 -10.97
N ILE A 266 -2.97 -4.10 -12.02
CA ILE A 266 -3.64 -2.79 -11.98
C ILE A 266 -4.83 -2.79 -11.02
N GLN A 267 -5.65 -3.84 -11.00
CA GLN A 267 -6.89 -3.82 -10.21
C GLN A 267 -6.73 -4.31 -8.77
N GLU A 268 -5.77 -5.19 -8.55
CA GLU A 268 -5.49 -5.78 -7.24
C GLU A 268 -4.52 -4.91 -6.44
N TYR A 269 -3.45 -4.41 -7.06
CA TYR A 269 -2.41 -3.63 -6.36
C TYR A 269 -2.40 -2.14 -6.73
N ASP A 270 -3.38 -1.69 -7.52
CA ASP A 270 -3.58 -0.30 -7.93
C ASP A 270 -2.38 0.39 -8.61
N VAL A 271 -1.50 -0.36 -9.27
CA VAL A 271 -0.33 0.21 -9.95
C VAL A 271 -0.72 1.15 -11.10
N ASP A 272 0.09 2.17 -11.37
CA ASP A 272 -0.23 3.28 -12.29
C ASP A 272 0.37 3.12 -13.69
N GLY A 273 0.93 1.93 -13.94
CA GLY A 273 1.47 1.49 -15.21
C GLY A 273 2.63 0.54 -15.01
N PHE A 274 3.48 0.40 -16.03
CA PHE A 274 4.60 -0.54 -16.00
C PHE A 274 5.86 0.04 -16.63
N ARG A 275 7.01 -0.48 -16.25
CA ARG A 275 8.20 -0.52 -17.11
C ARG A 275 8.23 -1.91 -17.75
N MET A 276 8.13 -2.00 -19.07
CA MET A 276 8.12 -3.30 -19.75
C MET A 276 9.54 -3.74 -20.11
N ASP A 277 9.93 -4.90 -19.61
CA ASP A 277 11.23 -5.52 -19.85
C ASP A 277 11.36 -6.09 -21.28
N ALA A 278 12.55 -5.94 -21.87
CA ALA A 278 12.97 -6.68 -23.06
C ALA A 278 11.97 -6.66 -24.23
N ILE A 279 11.26 -5.55 -24.47
CA ILE A 279 10.18 -5.48 -25.49
C ILE A 279 10.67 -5.62 -26.93
N LYS A 280 12.00 -5.54 -27.17
CA LYS A 280 12.62 -5.87 -28.46
C LYS A 280 12.55 -7.37 -28.79
N HIS A 281 12.30 -8.21 -27.80
CA HIS A 281 12.51 -9.67 -27.89
C HIS A 281 11.25 -10.48 -28.19
N PHE A 282 10.14 -9.82 -28.50
CA PHE A 282 8.95 -10.44 -29.07
C PHE A 282 8.29 -9.50 -30.10
N GLU A 283 7.41 -10.03 -30.94
CA GLU A 283 6.78 -9.23 -32.00
C GLU A 283 5.96 -8.07 -31.41
N ALA A 284 6.21 -6.84 -31.89
CA ALA A 284 5.58 -5.63 -31.37
C ALA A 284 4.05 -5.64 -31.43
N GLN A 285 3.44 -6.49 -32.27
CA GLN A 285 1.99 -6.67 -32.32
C GLN A 285 1.38 -7.11 -30.97
N TYR A 286 2.12 -7.85 -30.14
CA TYR A 286 1.61 -8.30 -28.82
C TYR A 286 1.46 -7.15 -27.84
N LEU A 287 2.10 -6.00 -28.11
CA LEU A 287 1.89 -4.81 -27.30
C LEU A 287 0.49 -4.20 -27.52
N GLN A 288 -0.22 -4.56 -28.59
CA GLN A 288 -1.64 -4.23 -28.76
C GLN A 288 -2.52 -5.04 -27.81
N ASP A 289 -2.10 -6.25 -27.43
CA ASP A 289 -2.76 -7.06 -26.40
C ASP A 289 -2.52 -6.46 -25.01
N PHE A 290 -1.31 -5.95 -24.75
CA PHE A 290 -1.02 -5.15 -23.56
C PHE A 290 -1.91 -3.92 -23.46
N ASP A 291 -2.03 -3.14 -24.55
CA ASP A 291 -2.90 -1.96 -24.59
C ASP A 291 -4.35 -2.38 -24.26
N THR A 292 -4.81 -3.51 -24.79
CA THR A 292 -6.17 -4.04 -24.51
C THR A 292 -6.35 -4.42 -23.04
N ALA A 293 -5.36 -5.08 -22.43
CA ALA A 293 -5.42 -5.53 -21.04
C ALA A 293 -5.47 -4.35 -20.04
N SER A 294 -4.68 -3.31 -20.33
CA SER A 294 -4.51 -2.14 -19.47
C SER A 294 -5.58 -1.07 -19.67
N TYR A 295 -6.26 -1.04 -20.83
CA TYR A 295 -7.28 -0.05 -21.13
C TYR A 295 -8.45 -0.13 -20.13
N LEU A 296 -8.83 1.04 -19.59
CA LEU A 296 -9.91 1.18 -18.59
C LEU A 296 -9.76 0.18 -17.42
N ALA A 297 -8.52 -0.14 -17.01
CA ALA A 297 -8.25 -1.08 -15.94
C ALA A 297 -8.29 -0.45 -14.56
N LYS A 298 -7.82 0.81 -14.40
CA LYS A 298 -7.91 1.53 -13.12
C LYS A 298 -9.38 1.70 -12.72
N ARG A 299 -9.68 1.40 -11.47
CA ARG A 299 -11.05 1.47 -10.92
C ARG A 299 -11.45 2.90 -10.56
N THR A 300 -10.49 3.68 -10.07
CA THR A 300 -10.72 5.06 -9.63
C THR A 300 -10.51 6.02 -10.79
N PRO A 301 -11.53 6.83 -11.17
CA PRO A 301 -11.37 7.87 -12.17
C PRO A 301 -10.48 9.00 -11.66
N LEU A 302 -10.10 9.91 -12.56
CA LEU A 302 -9.47 11.18 -12.19
C LEU A 302 -10.47 12.08 -11.45
N LEU A 303 -9.99 13.14 -10.81
CA LEU A 303 -10.81 14.07 -10.00
C LEU A 303 -11.88 14.79 -10.83
N ASP A 304 -11.71 14.92 -12.15
CA ASP A 304 -12.74 15.45 -13.06
C ASP A 304 -13.77 14.40 -13.52
N GLY A 305 -13.64 13.15 -13.05
CA GLY A 305 -14.47 12.01 -13.40
C GLY A 305 -14.09 11.32 -14.71
N SER A 306 -13.04 11.79 -15.42
CA SER A 306 -12.57 11.12 -16.63
C SER A 306 -11.80 9.83 -16.31
N PRO A 307 -11.70 8.87 -17.26
CA PRO A 307 -10.97 7.63 -17.02
C PRO A 307 -9.49 7.87 -16.71
N ASN A 308 -9.00 7.22 -15.66
CA ASN A 308 -7.58 7.21 -15.31
C ASN A 308 -6.85 6.14 -16.13
N HIS A 309 -6.16 6.54 -17.20
CA HIS A 309 -5.37 5.62 -18.01
C HIS A 309 -3.95 5.50 -17.46
N ILE A 310 -3.48 4.27 -17.31
CA ILE A 310 -2.10 4.01 -16.87
C ILE A 310 -1.08 4.57 -17.88
N TYR A 311 0.15 4.85 -17.43
CA TYR A 311 1.27 5.23 -18.29
C TYR A 311 2.36 4.16 -18.26
N THR A 312 2.76 3.66 -19.42
CA THR A 312 3.76 2.59 -19.54
C THR A 312 4.91 3.01 -20.44
N PHE A 313 6.11 2.50 -20.18
CA PHE A 313 7.23 2.63 -21.11
C PHE A 313 8.02 1.33 -21.18
N GLY A 314 8.57 0.99 -22.35
CA GLY A 314 9.29 -0.27 -22.55
C GLY A 314 10.78 -0.10 -22.80
N GLU A 315 11.52 -1.17 -22.54
CA GLU A 315 12.94 -1.30 -22.83
C GLU A 315 13.17 -2.00 -24.17
N ALA A 316 13.49 -1.22 -25.21
CA ALA A 316 14.01 -1.74 -26.47
C ALA A 316 15.46 -1.28 -26.62
N PHE A 317 16.43 -2.11 -26.24
CA PHE A 317 17.86 -1.77 -26.31
C PHE A 317 18.36 -1.61 -27.76
N ASP A 318 18.13 -0.44 -28.35
CA ASP A 318 18.51 -0.09 -29.72
C ASP A 318 18.62 1.44 -29.91
N GLY A 319 19.60 1.90 -30.69
CA GLY A 319 19.79 3.33 -30.96
C GLY A 319 18.99 3.86 -32.15
N ASN A 320 18.34 2.99 -32.92
CA ASN A 320 17.60 3.37 -34.13
C ASN A 320 16.21 3.92 -33.79
N LYS A 321 16.04 5.23 -33.98
CA LYS A 321 14.78 5.94 -33.67
C LYS A 321 13.56 5.40 -34.42
N ALA A 322 13.71 5.04 -35.69
CA ALA A 322 12.61 4.48 -36.48
C ALA A 322 12.19 3.08 -35.99
N PHE A 323 13.13 2.33 -35.41
CA PHE A 323 12.82 1.06 -34.77
C PHE A 323 12.14 1.27 -33.41
N LEU A 324 12.70 2.14 -32.55
CA LEU A 324 12.09 2.54 -31.28
C LEU A 324 10.65 3.03 -31.44
N GLN A 325 10.38 3.80 -32.50
CA GLN A 325 9.05 4.31 -32.85
C GLN A 325 7.98 3.21 -32.96
N THR A 326 8.36 2.00 -33.37
CA THR A 326 7.43 0.87 -33.54
C THR A 326 6.83 0.38 -32.23
N PHE A 327 7.45 0.75 -31.10
CA PHE A 327 7.00 0.43 -29.76
C PHE A 327 6.26 1.59 -29.10
N ILE A 328 6.07 2.74 -29.75
CA ILE A 328 5.40 3.88 -29.13
C ILE A 328 3.95 3.93 -29.61
N ARG A 329 3.02 4.17 -28.67
CA ARG A 329 1.62 4.43 -28.97
C ARG A 329 1.04 5.39 -27.94
N ARG A 330 0.76 6.62 -28.37
CA ARG A 330 0.27 7.74 -27.54
C ARG A 330 -1.00 8.34 -28.16
N ASP A 331 -2.09 7.56 -28.18
CA ASP A 331 -3.33 7.87 -28.92
C ASP A 331 -4.60 7.80 -28.05
N ILE A 332 -4.48 7.95 -26.73
CA ILE A 332 -5.62 8.00 -25.79
C ILE A 332 -6.71 8.97 -26.27
N ASP A 333 -7.95 8.47 -26.41
CA ASP A 333 -9.13 9.25 -26.80
C ASP A 333 -10.32 9.01 -25.85
N ASN A 334 -10.43 9.87 -24.84
CA ASN A 334 -11.54 9.84 -23.89
C ASN A 334 -12.91 10.14 -24.51
N ASN A 335 -12.97 10.67 -25.74
CA ASN A 335 -14.24 10.89 -26.44
C ASN A 335 -14.78 9.63 -27.11
N ASN A 336 -13.96 8.58 -27.22
CA ASN A 336 -14.34 7.32 -27.84
C ASN A 336 -13.88 6.10 -27.03
N PRO A 337 -14.39 5.92 -25.80
CA PRO A 337 -13.94 4.86 -24.90
C PRO A 337 -14.28 3.44 -25.40
N GLY A 338 -15.07 3.30 -26.46
CA GLY A 338 -15.37 2.01 -27.09
C GLY A 338 -14.27 1.47 -28.01
N ILE A 339 -13.17 2.19 -28.21
CA ILE A 339 -12.01 1.75 -28.99
C ILE A 339 -10.77 1.83 -28.11
N VAL A 340 -10.01 0.74 -28.02
CA VAL A 340 -8.76 0.68 -27.26
C VAL A 340 -7.74 1.63 -27.88
N SER A 341 -7.27 2.56 -27.06
CA SER A 341 -6.15 3.47 -27.32
C SER A 341 -5.02 3.19 -26.33
N GLY A 342 -3.78 3.48 -26.72
CA GLY A 342 -2.56 3.20 -25.97
C GLY A 342 -1.95 4.45 -25.35
N ASN A 343 -1.32 4.24 -24.19
CA ASN A 343 -0.53 5.24 -23.47
C ASN A 343 0.85 4.66 -23.11
N ARG A 344 1.61 4.32 -24.15
CA ARG A 344 2.85 3.55 -24.04
C ARG A 344 4.00 4.20 -24.80
N ASP A 345 5.14 4.27 -24.14
CA ASP A 345 6.37 4.91 -24.61
C ASP A 345 7.57 3.94 -24.60
N VAL A 346 8.78 4.45 -24.86
CA VAL A 346 10.02 3.67 -24.86
C VAL A 346 11.16 4.44 -24.19
N LEU A 347 12.07 3.71 -23.53
CA LEU A 347 13.34 4.26 -23.07
C LEU A 347 14.14 4.80 -24.26
N ASP A 348 14.60 6.05 -24.16
CA ASP A 348 15.31 6.72 -25.25
C ASP A 348 16.79 6.30 -25.32
N PHE A 349 17.02 5.07 -25.79
CA PHE A 349 18.36 4.53 -25.99
C PHE A 349 19.16 5.30 -27.05
N SER A 350 18.48 5.98 -27.99
CA SER A 350 19.14 6.85 -28.97
C SER A 350 19.84 8.02 -28.28
N LEU A 351 19.13 8.69 -27.38
CA LEU A 351 19.69 9.75 -26.54
C LEU A 351 20.73 9.21 -25.55
N PHE A 352 20.43 8.10 -24.86
CA PHE A 352 21.36 7.50 -23.89
C PHE A 352 22.73 7.21 -24.52
N PHE A 353 22.79 6.55 -25.68
CA PHE A 353 24.05 6.27 -26.37
C PHE A 353 24.77 7.56 -26.79
N ALA A 354 24.03 8.55 -27.29
CA ALA A 354 24.61 9.83 -27.66
C ALA A 354 25.24 10.55 -26.45
N LEU A 355 24.57 10.56 -25.29
CA LEU A 355 25.09 11.12 -24.05
C LEU A 355 26.33 10.37 -23.59
N ARG A 356 26.24 9.04 -23.46
CA ARG A 356 27.37 8.18 -23.03
C ARG A 356 28.61 8.39 -23.89
N ASP A 357 28.44 8.41 -25.20
CA ASP A 357 29.55 8.43 -26.16
C ASP A 357 30.12 9.85 -26.37
N ASN A 358 29.40 10.91 -25.99
CA ASN A 358 29.80 12.31 -26.23
C ASN A 358 29.90 13.18 -24.96
N LEU A 359 29.72 12.61 -23.77
CA LEU A 359 29.98 13.25 -22.48
C LEU A 359 30.99 12.43 -21.67
N THR A 360 32.17 12.23 -22.29
CA THR A 360 33.26 11.40 -21.79
C THR A 360 34.17 12.17 -20.81
N SER A 361 34.92 11.44 -19.99
CA SER A 361 35.91 11.98 -19.06
C SER A 361 37.11 12.63 -19.75
N ASN A 362 37.37 12.26 -21.01
CA ASN A 362 38.41 12.82 -21.86
C ASN A 362 38.15 14.31 -22.19
N GLY A 363 36.89 14.70 -22.38
CA GLY A 363 36.51 16.07 -22.72
C GLY A 363 36.83 16.48 -24.17
N LEU A 364 37.85 15.92 -24.83
CA LEU A 364 38.25 16.28 -26.21
C LEU A 364 37.35 15.68 -27.29
N ALA A 365 36.67 14.57 -26.98
CA ALA A 365 35.73 13.91 -27.88
C ALA A 365 34.29 14.44 -27.72
N ASN A 366 34.04 15.29 -26.72
CA ASN A 366 32.71 15.71 -26.37
C ASN A 366 32.17 16.73 -27.38
N ASN A 367 30.99 16.47 -27.95
CA ASN A 367 30.45 17.33 -29.01
C ASN A 367 28.92 17.35 -29.00
N TRP A 368 28.34 18.52 -28.69
CA TRP A 368 26.88 18.69 -28.63
C TRP A 368 26.17 18.51 -29.97
N HIS A 369 26.86 18.62 -31.11
CA HIS A 369 26.29 18.31 -32.43
C HIS A 369 25.80 16.86 -32.53
N ASN A 370 26.44 15.94 -31.80
CA ASN A 370 26.08 14.53 -31.79
C ASN A 370 24.96 14.20 -30.80
N ILE A 371 24.63 15.11 -29.89
CA ILE A 371 23.64 14.89 -28.81
C ILE A 371 22.32 15.57 -29.14
N LYS A 372 22.34 16.81 -29.62
CA LYS A 372 21.14 17.68 -29.68
C LYS A 372 19.98 17.17 -30.54
N LYS A 373 20.25 16.24 -31.47
CA LYS A 373 19.25 15.61 -32.37
C LYS A 373 19.05 14.11 -32.12
N ALA A 374 19.70 13.59 -31.09
CA ALA A 374 19.58 12.20 -30.68
C ALA A 374 18.22 11.83 -30.09
N PRO A 375 17.47 12.71 -29.38
CA PRO A 375 16.19 12.32 -28.80
C PRO A 375 15.22 11.69 -29.80
N VAL A 376 14.48 10.67 -29.33
CA VAL A 376 13.42 9.99 -30.09
C VAL A 376 12.24 10.92 -30.37
N ASP A 377 11.99 11.87 -29.48
CA ASP A 377 10.94 12.91 -29.58
C ASP A 377 10.96 13.62 -30.95
N LEU A 378 12.14 13.86 -31.53
CA LEU A 378 12.27 14.49 -32.85
C LEU A 378 11.83 13.59 -34.04
N ASN A 379 11.43 12.35 -33.79
CA ASN A 379 11.15 11.36 -34.83
C ASN A 379 9.69 11.36 -35.31
N ASP A 380 8.75 11.87 -34.52
CA ASP A 380 7.33 11.87 -34.89
C ASP A 380 6.93 13.12 -35.70
N ASP A 381 7.15 14.32 -35.18
CA ASP A 381 6.76 15.61 -35.77
C ASP A 381 7.96 16.54 -36.04
N GLY A 382 9.16 16.15 -35.60
CA GLY A 382 10.40 16.91 -35.78
C GLY A 382 10.60 18.02 -34.74
N LEU A 383 9.77 18.08 -33.72
CA LEU A 383 9.85 19.02 -32.60
C LEU A 383 10.42 18.33 -31.36
N MET A 384 10.93 19.14 -30.44
CA MET A 384 11.35 18.67 -29.12
C MET A 384 10.30 19.18 -28.13
N ASN A 385 9.14 18.54 -28.09
CA ASN A 385 7.96 18.99 -27.36
C ASN A 385 7.53 18.02 -26.25
N GLY A 386 8.21 16.87 -26.14
CA GLY A 386 7.96 15.84 -25.12
C GLY A 386 6.79 14.93 -25.46
N SER A 387 6.44 14.80 -26.74
CA SER A 387 5.38 13.90 -27.20
C SER A 387 5.75 12.44 -26.97
N GLN A 388 7.04 12.11 -27.07
CA GLN A 388 7.53 10.73 -27.07
C GLN A 388 8.96 10.58 -26.51
N GLY A 389 9.23 9.41 -25.94
CA GLY A 389 10.51 9.01 -25.39
C GLY A 389 10.66 9.31 -23.91
N VAL A 390 11.30 8.38 -23.20
CA VAL A 390 11.66 8.54 -21.78
C VAL A 390 13.16 8.74 -21.67
N ALA A 391 13.58 9.97 -21.37
CA ALA A 391 14.99 10.35 -21.31
C ALA A 391 15.66 9.90 -20.01
N PHE A 392 16.79 9.21 -20.10
CA PHE A 392 17.54 8.73 -18.93
C PHE A 392 19.04 8.85 -19.17
N VAL A 393 19.80 8.92 -18.07
CA VAL A 393 21.27 9.07 -18.09
C VAL A 393 21.97 7.74 -17.81
N GLU A 394 21.42 6.97 -16.88
CA GLU A 394 21.91 5.68 -16.42
C GLU A 394 20.74 4.87 -15.88
N SER A 395 20.93 3.55 -15.75
CA SER A 395 19.94 2.62 -15.23
C SER A 395 20.62 1.46 -14.52
N HIS A 396 19.82 0.52 -14.04
CA HIS A 396 20.29 -0.68 -13.37
C HIS A 396 21.13 -1.59 -14.30
N ASP A 397 20.93 -1.53 -15.63
CA ASP A 397 21.65 -2.32 -16.65
C ASP A 397 22.90 -1.63 -17.21
N SER A 398 23.02 -0.31 -17.08
CA SER A 398 24.01 0.44 -17.85
C SER A 398 24.49 1.68 -17.12
N THR A 399 25.81 1.74 -16.94
CA THR A 399 26.48 2.95 -16.49
C THR A 399 26.34 4.07 -17.52
N GLY A 400 26.05 5.28 -17.06
CA GLY A 400 25.78 6.43 -17.92
C GLY A 400 27.02 7.16 -18.44
N ALA A 401 26.78 8.41 -18.82
CA ALA A 401 27.82 9.36 -19.21
C ALA A 401 28.80 9.67 -18.05
N ALA A 402 30.08 9.85 -18.37
CA ALA A 402 31.08 10.23 -17.37
C ALA A 402 30.81 11.62 -16.76
N LEU A 403 30.22 12.54 -17.54
CA LEU A 403 29.73 13.83 -17.04
C LEU A 403 28.24 13.73 -16.66
N GLY A 404 27.91 12.83 -15.72
CA GLY A 404 26.53 12.47 -15.36
C GLY A 404 25.65 13.65 -14.95
N ASN A 405 26.15 14.61 -14.17
CA ASN A 405 25.34 15.78 -13.80
C ASN A 405 25.03 16.69 -14.99
N VAL A 406 25.95 16.80 -15.97
CA VAL A 406 25.70 17.58 -17.20
C VAL A 406 24.64 16.88 -18.04
N ALA A 407 24.68 15.55 -18.10
CA ALA A 407 23.65 14.76 -18.76
C ALA A 407 22.28 14.94 -18.06
N HIS A 408 22.22 14.89 -16.72
CA HIS A 408 20.97 15.14 -15.97
C HIS A 408 20.47 16.58 -16.14
N ALA A 409 21.34 17.59 -16.11
CA ALA A 409 20.96 18.97 -16.35
C ALA A 409 20.33 19.16 -17.75
N TYR A 410 20.77 18.38 -18.74
CA TYR A 410 20.14 18.31 -20.05
C TYR A 410 18.80 17.57 -19.99
N THR A 411 18.78 16.30 -19.60
CA THR A 411 17.57 15.45 -19.68
C THR A 411 16.43 15.95 -18.80
N LEU A 412 16.72 16.40 -17.57
CA LEU A 412 15.68 16.91 -16.65
C LEU A 412 15.06 18.21 -17.13
N MET A 413 15.75 18.99 -17.96
CA MET A 413 15.21 20.23 -18.52
C MET A 413 14.63 20.08 -19.93
N LEU A 414 14.73 18.90 -20.56
CA LEU A 414 13.99 18.61 -21.79
C LEU A 414 12.47 18.50 -21.53
N PRO A 415 11.62 18.87 -22.50
CA PRO A 415 10.22 18.45 -22.53
C PRO A 415 10.07 16.92 -22.50
N GLY A 416 8.94 16.43 -22.00
CA GLY A 416 8.65 14.99 -21.93
C GLY A 416 9.13 14.35 -20.63
N GLU A 417 9.18 13.02 -20.58
CA GLU A 417 9.51 12.24 -19.38
C GLU A 417 11.02 12.09 -19.17
N SER A 418 11.47 12.12 -17.91
CA SER A 418 12.88 11.88 -17.59
C SER A 418 13.06 11.09 -16.29
N ILE A 419 14.06 10.19 -16.30
CA ILE A 419 14.40 9.29 -15.19
C ILE A 419 15.65 9.76 -14.44
N VAL A 420 15.59 9.68 -13.12
CA VAL A 420 16.74 9.60 -12.22
C VAL A 420 16.82 8.18 -11.67
N TYR A 421 17.99 7.55 -11.77
CA TYR A 421 18.21 6.21 -11.22
C TYR A 421 18.95 6.28 -9.88
N MET A 422 18.40 5.61 -8.88
CA MET A 422 19.02 5.37 -7.58
C MET A 422 19.13 3.88 -7.32
N ASN A 423 20.34 3.47 -6.91
CA ASN A 423 20.54 2.22 -6.20
C ASN A 423 20.67 2.58 -4.71
N SER A 424 19.82 2.02 -3.86
CA SER A 424 19.81 2.35 -2.43
C SER A 424 20.92 1.63 -1.66
N ASP A 425 21.55 0.60 -2.23
CA ASP A 425 22.55 -0.25 -1.57
C ASP A 425 22.08 -0.78 -0.18
N ALA A 426 20.75 -0.84 0.05
CA ALA A 426 20.18 -1.27 1.33
C ALA A 426 20.09 -2.79 1.44
N ILE A 427 20.05 -3.48 0.30
CA ILE A 427 20.16 -4.94 0.21
C ILE A 427 21.62 -5.28 -0.12
N PRO A 428 22.35 -6.01 0.75
CA PRO A 428 23.76 -6.31 0.49
C PRO A 428 23.94 -7.30 -0.68
N GLY A 429 24.98 -7.08 -1.50
CA GLY A 429 25.73 -8.20 -2.05
C GLY A 429 25.67 -8.50 -3.55
N GLU A 430 25.48 -7.52 -4.44
CA GLU A 430 25.49 -7.82 -5.89
C GLU A 430 26.32 -6.83 -6.72
N THR A 431 26.81 -7.29 -7.87
CA THR A 431 27.41 -6.42 -8.91
C THR A 431 26.37 -5.83 -9.87
N PHE A 432 25.16 -6.39 -9.84
CA PHE A 432 23.98 -5.98 -10.58
C PHE A 432 22.79 -6.02 -9.61
N PRO A 433 21.98 -4.96 -9.48
CA PRO A 433 21.94 -3.72 -10.24
C PRO A 433 23.23 -2.88 -10.21
N HIS A 434 23.51 -2.12 -11.27
CA HIS A 434 24.63 -1.17 -11.28
C HIS A 434 24.45 -0.04 -10.25
N ALA A 435 25.53 0.66 -9.89
CA ALA A 435 25.47 1.83 -9.02
C ALA A 435 24.67 2.96 -9.69
N GLY A 436 23.95 3.75 -8.87
CA GLY A 436 23.14 4.88 -9.32
C GLY A 436 23.51 6.20 -8.64
N ARG A 437 22.57 7.15 -8.64
CA ARG A 437 22.71 8.48 -8.04
C ARG A 437 22.48 8.45 -6.53
N ASN A 438 23.57 8.48 -5.76
CA ASN A 438 23.47 8.55 -4.30
C ASN A 438 22.95 9.90 -3.77
N ASP A 439 22.87 10.93 -4.62
CA ASP A 439 22.31 12.24 -4.34
C ASP A 439 20.88 12.41 -4.90
N ALA A 440 20.24 11.33 -5.39
CA ALA A 440 18.87 11.37 -5.93
C ALA A 440 17.83 11.82 -4.89
N LEU A 441 18.06 11.49 -3.61
CA LEU A 441 17.25 11.92 -2.47
C LEU A 441 17.98 12.95 -1.58
N GLY A 442 19.10 13.50 -2.05
CA GLY A 442 19.89 14.48 -1.32
C GLY A 442 20.79 13.88 -0.23
N GLY A 443 21.04 14.64 0.84
CA GLY A 443 21.75 14.17 2.02
C GLY A 443 23.28 14.13 1.86
N PHE A 444 23.91 13.03 2.30
CA PHE A 444 25.37 12.93 2.48
C PHE A 444 26.19 13.20 1.21
N HIS A 445 25.65 12.85 0.03
CA HIS A 445 26.33 12.99 -1.26
C HIS A 445 26.08 14.33 -1.97
N GLY A 446 25.33 15.24 -1.34
CA GLY A 446 25.00 16.56 -1.87
C GLY A 446 23.60 16.63 -2.47
N ASP A 447 23.32 17.72 -3.17
CA ASP A 447 21.97 18.15 -3.55
C ASP A 447 21.78 18.35 -5.07
N ALA A 448 22.80 18.03 -5.88
CA ALA A 448 22.83 18.43 -7.29
C ALA A 448 21.61 17.89 -8.07
N ILE A 449 21.25 16.62 -7.86
CA ILE A 449 20.07 16.03 -8.51
C ILE A 449 18.77 16.58 -7.92
N THR A 450 18.64 16.63 -6.59
CA THR A 450 17.43 17.19 -5.95
C THR A 450 17.14 18.62 -6.43
N LYS A 451 18.19 19.43 -6.62
CA LYS A 451 18.06 20.79 -7.16
C LYS A 451 17.62 20.80 -8.63
N LEU A 452 18.13 19.89 -9.46
CA LEU A 452 17.68 19.78 -10.85
C LEU A 452 16.24 19.27 -10.96
N VAL A 453 15.80 18.38 -10.06
CA VAL A 453 14.40 17.92 -9.98
C VAL A 453 13.49 19.07 -9.55
N ASP A 454 13.87 19.85 -8.55
CA ASP A 454 13.17 21.08 -8.13
C ASP A 454 13.05 22.09 -9.29
N ILE A 455 14.15 22.35 -10.02
CA ILE A 455 14.14 23.24 -11.19
C ILE A 455 13.26 22.70 -12.31
N ARG A 456 13.25 21.39 -12.57
CA ARG A 456 12.33 20.77 -13.52
C ARG A 456 10.88 21.00 -13.11
N ASN A 457 10.57 20.77 -11.84
CA ASN A 457 9.22 20.92 -11.30
C ASN A 457 8.73 22.36 -11.35
N SER A 458 9.59 23.35 -11.15
CA SER A 458 9.23 24.78 -11.12
C SER A 458 9.35 25.47 -12.49
N HIS A 459 10.38 25.16 -13.27
CA HIS A 459 10.79 25.86 -14.50
C HIS A 459 10.85 24.98 -15.77
N GLY A 460 10.61 23.67 -15.67
CA GLY A 460 10.59 22.73 -16.81
C GLY A 460 9.38 22.87 -17.74
N ARG A 461 9.04 24.11 -18.11
CA ARG A 461 7.83 24.47 -18.88
C ARG A 461 8.13 25.48 -19.97
N GLY A 462 7.26 25.52 -20.97
CA GLY A 462 7.45 26.31 -22.17
C GLY A 462 8.15 25.50 -23.25
N ASP A 463 7.94 25.91 -24.50
CA ASP A 463 8.45 25.19 -25.66
C ASP A 463 9.97 25.19 -25.67
N PHE A 464 10.56 24.15 -26.24
CA PHE A 464 12.00 24.05 -26.41
C PHE A 464 12.48 24.96 -27.54
N GLN A 465 13.56 25.70 -27.29
CA GLN A 465 14.20 26.53 -28.32
C GLN A 465 15.72 26.52 -28.18
N GLU A 466 16.43 26.03 -29.19
CA GLU A 466 17.88 26.19 -29.29
C GLU A 466 18.24 27.69 -29.36
N ARG A 467 19.19 28.13 -28.51
CA ARG A 467 19.64 29.53 -28.43
C ARG A 467 21.08 29.71 -28.86
N TRP A 468 21.93 28.74 -28.58
CA TRP A 468 23.34 28.79 -28.92
C TRP A 468 23.91 27.39 -29.08
N LEU A 469 24.77 27.22 -30.07
CA LEU A 469 25.63 26.05 -30.21
C LEU A 469 26.96 26.53 -30.74
N ASP A 470 28.05 26.20 -30.05
CA ASP A 470 29.37 26.57 -30.53
C ASP A 470 29.70 25.86 -31.84
N ASP A 471 30.16 26.65 -32.82
CA ASP A 471 30.76 26.18 -34.08
C ASP A 471 32.21 26.67 -34.21
N ALA A 472 32.85 26.99 -33.08
CA ALA A 472 34.00 27.90 -32.96
C ALA A 472 35.22 27.60 -33.85
N PHE A 473 35.28 26.44 -34.51
CA PHE A 473 36.39 26.06 -35.40
C PHE A 473 35.97 25.62 -36.82
N ASN A 474 34.68 25.39 -37.10
CA ASN A 474 34.10 25.05 -38.42
C ASN A 474 32.56 25.00 -38.29
N PRO A 475 31.76 25.52 -39.24
CA PRO A 475 30.32 25.22 -39.27
C PRO A 475 30.08 23.71 -39.26
N ASN A 476 29.42 23.18 -38.22
CA ASN A 476 29.24 21.74 -37.94
C ASN A 476 30.52 20.99 -37.49
N GLY A 477 31.50 21.68 -36.91
CA GLY A 477 32.79 21.08 -36.51
C GLY A 477 32.76 20.42 -35.13
N PHE A 478 32.75 21.25 -34.09
CA PHE A 478 32.98 20.82 -32.72
C PHE A 478 32.36 21.84 -31.75
N SER A 479 31.62 21.34 -30.76
CA SER A 479 30.87 22.17 -29.82
C SER A 479 31.01 21.67 -28.37
N ASN A 480 31.63 22.49 -27.53
CA ASN A 480 31.69 22.27 -26.08
C ASN A 480 30.53 22.91 -25.33
N VAL A 481 29.99 24.01 -25.86
CA VAL A 481 28.94 24.80 -25.23
C VAL A 481 27.64 24.69 -26.03
N TYR A 482 26.58 24.36 -25.31
CA TYR A 482 25.22 24.34 -25.84
C TYR A 482 24.30 25.13 -24.91
N VAL A 483 23.43 25.96 -25.50
CA VAL A 483 22.45 26.74 -24.76
C VAL A 483 21.09 26.60 -25.44
N TYR A 484 20.08 26.25 -24.65
CA TYR A 484 18.69 26.27 -25.09
C TYR A 484 17.83 26.95 -24.04
N GLU A 485 16.61 27.27 -24.43
CA GLU A 485 15.62 27.89 -23.57
C GLU A 485 14.37 27.01 -23.53
N ARG A 486 13.80 26.90 -22.34
CA ARG A 486 12.39 26.59 -22.12
C ARG A 486 11.66 27.93 -22.12
N LEU A 487 10.99 28.24 -23.23
CA LEU A 487 10.62 29.62 -23.61
C LEU A 487 9.93 30.38 -22.47
N ASN A 488 10.46 31.57 -22.16
CA ASN A 488 9.98 32.44 -21.07
C ASN A 488 10.01 31.79 -19.67
N SER A 489 10.70 30.68 -19.47
CA SER A 489 10.79 29.97 -18.18
C SER A 489 12.23 29.87 -17.68
N ALA A 490 13.12 29.24 -18.46
CA ALA A 490 14.53 29.08 -18.10
C ALA A 490 15.45 28.95 -19.32
N VAL A 491 16.68 29.47 -19.19
CA VAL A 491 17.80 29.30 -20.13
C VAL A 491 18.80 28.31 -19.51
N VAL A 492 19.06 27.21 -20.21
CA VAL A 492 19.96 26.15 -19.76
C VAL A 492 21.26 26.26 -20.54
N GLY A 493 22.38 26.50 -19.85
CA GLY A 493 23.72 26.52 -20.42
C GLY A 493 24.49 25.27 -20.01
N LEU A 494 25.05 24.56 -20.99
CA LEU A 494 25.75 23.29 -20.80
C LEU A 494 27.17 23.37 -21.37
N ASN A 495 28.14 22.84 -20.62
CA ASN A 495 29.55 22.81 -21.00
C ASN A 495 30.11 21.40 -20.79
N SER A 496 30.51 20.77 -21.88
CA SER A 496 31.02 19.40 -21.88
C SER A 496 32.54 19.30 -21.68
N ARG A 497 33.24 20.42 -21.39
CA ARG A 497 34.67 20.42 -21.05
C ARG A 497 34.90 19.78 -19.69
N ASN A 498 35.96 18.99 -19.58
CA ASN A 498 36.40 18.40 -18.32
C ASN A 498 37.65 19.08 -17.73
N ASP A 499 37.66 20.42 -17.75
CA ASP A 499 38.66 21.25 -17.09
C ASP A 499 38.00 22.42 -16.35
N GLY A 500 38.79 23.31 -15.76
CA GLY A 500 38.31 24.45 -14.95
C GLY A 500 37.96 25.71 -15.75
N ALA A 501 37.88 25.63 -17.08
CA ALA A 501 37.57 26.81 -17.88
C ALA A 501 36.09 27.18 -17.75
N ILE A 502 35.83 28.44 -17.41
CA ILE A 502 34.49 29.04 -17.50
C ILE A 502 34.38 29.72 -18.85
N GLU A 503 33.37 29.34 -19.63
CA GLU A 503 33.13 29.79 -20.99
C GLU A 503 31.94 30.76 -21.00
N THR A 504 32.18 32.00 -21.43
CA THR A 504 31.11 33.01 -21.55
C THR A 504 30.65 33.13 -22.99
N ARG A 505 29.34 33.10 -23.21
CA ARG A 505 28.71 33.46 -24.49
C ARG A 505 27.96 34.76 -24.33
N ASN A 506 28.39 35.76 -25.11
CA ASN A 506 27.82 37.10 -25.05
C ASN A 506 26.67 37.22 -26.04
N GLY A 507 25.54 37.74 -25.60
CA GLY A 507 24.40 38.01 -26.46
C GLY A 507 23.58 36.78 -26.85
N VAL A 508 23.43 35.80 -25.95
CA VAL A 508 22.48 34.69 -26.11
C VAL A 508 21.08 35.26 -26.18
N GLN A 509 20.36 34.99 -27.28
CA GLN A 509 18.99 35.47 -27.47
C GLN A 509 18.04 34.74 -26.52
N THR A 510 17.07 35.46 -25.98
CA THR A 510 16.01 34.90 -25.13
C THR A 510 14.62 35.34 -25.60
N ALA A 511 13.55 34.69 -25.11
CA ALA A 511 12.18 35.16 -25.32
C ALA A 511 11.69 36.12 -24.22
N PHE A 512 12.39 36.20 -23.09
CA PHE A 512 12.06 37.08 -21.99
C PHE A 512 12.02 38.56 -22.42
N ALA A 513 11.15 39.32 -21.77
CA ALA A 513 11.04 40.76 -22.02
C ALA A 513 12.34 41.50 -21.64
N PRO A 514 12.75 42.54 -22.39
CA PRO A 514 13.85 43.41 -21.99
C PRO A 514 13.68 43.96 -20.57
N GLY A 515 14.77 43.95 -19.80
CA GLY A 515 14.81 44.38 -18.40
C GLY A 515 14.49 43.27 -17.39
N THR A 516 13.97 42.12 -17.82
CA THR A 516 13.75 40.94 -16.95
C THR A 516 15.07 40.53 -16.29
N VAL A 517 15.02 40.28 -14.98
CA VAL A 517 16.16 39.76 -14.22
C VAL A 517 15.99 38.26 -14.06
N LEU A 518 17.00 37.49 -14.47
CA LEU A 518 17.04 36.05 -14.31
C LEU A 518 18.05 35.70 -13.20
N VAL A 519 17.73 34.70 -12.39
CA VAL A 519 18.55 34.16 -11.30
C VAL A 519 19.18 32.85 -11.72
N GLU A 520 20.43 32.62 -11.31
CA GLU A 520 21.11 31.32 -11.44
C GLU A 520 20.52 30.34 -10.42
N LEU A 521 19.77 29.35 -10.90
CA LEU A 521 18.94 28.48 -10.07
C LEU A 521 19.71 27.29 -9.48
N THR A 522 20.88 26.94 -10.01
CA THR A 522 21.60 25.70 -9.63
C THR A 522 22.48 25.86 -8.40
N GLY A 523 22.72 27.11 -7.97
CA GLY A 523 23.65 27.43 -6.88
C GLY A 523 25.12 27.36 -7.31
N ASN A 524 25.41 27.21 -8.60
CA ASN A 524 26.77 27.15 -9.10
C ASN A 524 27.45 28.52 -9.06
N ALA A 525 26.69 29.62 -9.17
CA ALA A 525 27.23 30.98 -9.03
C ALA A 525 27.77 31.28 -7.63
N THR A 526 27.14 30.75 -6.58
CA THR A 526 27.55 30.98 -5.18
C THR A 526 28.53 29.93 -4.65
N SER A 527 28.77 28.86 -5.41
CA SER A 527 29.64 27.77 -5.01
C SER A 527 31.11 28.13 -5.23
N SER A 528 31.85 28.35 -4.13
CA SER A 528 33.30 28.61 -4.19
C SER A 528 34.13 27.48 -4.83
N THR A 529 33.57 26.27 -4.96
CA THR A 529 34.20 25.13 -5.65
C THR A 529 34.02 25.22 -7.17
N VAL A 530 32.86 25.69 -7.64
CA VAL A 530 32.52 25.77 -9.06
C VAL A 530 32.95 27.12 -9.66
N ASP A 531 32.75 28.20 -8.91
CA ASP A 531 33.07 29.56 -9.32
C ASP A 531 33.95 30.29 -8.29
N PRO A 532 35.21 29.87 -8.10
CA PRO A 532 36.13 30.53 -7.17
C PRO A 532 36.48 31.98 -7.56
N GLY A 533 36.18 32.38 -8.79
CA GLY A 533 36.50 33.70 -9.35
C GLY A 533 35.32 34.65 -9.44
N ASN A 534 34.11 34.23 -9.03
CA ASN A 534 32.85 34.96 -9.19
C ASN A 534 32.62 35.40 -10.66
N ALA A 535 32.90 34.51 -11.62
CA ALA A 535 32.75 34.73 -13.05
C ALA A 535 31.34 34.38 -13.57
N ILE A 536 30.61 33.55 -12.84
CA ILE A 536 29.19 33.26 -13.04
C ILE A 536 28.40 34.28 -12.23
N ALA A 537 27.47 34.98 -12.87
CA ALA A 537 26.68 35.98 -12.18
C ALA A 537 25.53 35.31 -11.41
N ASP A 538 25.26 35.73 -10.17
CA ASP A 538 24.06 35.30 -9.44
C ASP A 538 22.78 35.67 -10.20
N THR A 539 22.83 36.81 -10.90
CA THR A 539 21.74 37.33 -11.70
C THR A 539 22.22 37.94 -13.00
N VAL A 540 21.40 37.82 -14.04
CA VAL A 540 21.62 38.48 -15.33
C VAL A 540 20.39 39.26 -15.73
N GLN A 541 20.58 40.41 -16.40
CA GLN A 541 19.47 41.20 -16.93
C GLN A 541 19.38 41.04 -18.44
N VAL A 542 18.15 40.81 -18.92
CA VAL A 542 17.84 40.78 -20.35
C VAL A 542 18.00 42.19 -20.93
N ASP A 543 18.86 42.33 -21.93
CA ASP A 543 19.16 43.62 -22.54
C ASP A 543 18.00 44.15 -23.42
N ALA A 544 18.17 45.37 -23.96
CA ALA A 544 17.18 45.99 -24.84
C ALA A 544 16.89 45.20 -26.14
N ASN A 545 17.74 44.24 -26.51
CA ASN A 545 17.59 43.37 -27.67
C ASN A 545 17.09 41.96 -27.30
N GLY A 546 16.70 41.73 -26.03
CA GLY A 546 16.24 40.43 -25.56
C GLY A 546 17.36 39.42 -25.32
N ARG A 547 18.59 39.88 -25.03
CA ARG A 547 19.77 39.01 -24.90
C ARG A 547 20.37 39.03 -23.50
N ILE A 548 21.06 37.95 -23.15
CA ILE A 548 21.85 37.82 -21.92
C ILE A 548 23.27 37.34 -22.23
N ASN A 549 24.18 37.54 -21.27
CA ASN A 549 25.47 36.87 -21.27
C ASN A 549 25.37 35.65 -20.36
N VAL A 550 25.88 34.51 -20.80
CA VAL A 550 25.85 33.25 -20.02
C VAL A 550 27.27 32.75 -19.82
N SER A 551 27.73 32.73 -18.57
CA SER A 551 29.00 32.12 -18.16
C SER A 551 28.75 30.70 -17.66
N ILE A 552 29.39 29.71 -18.26
CA ILE A 552 29.13 28.29 -18.01
C ILE A 552 30.45 27.62 -17.58
N PRO A 553 30.53 27.05 -16.36
CA PRO A 553 31.75 26.42 -15.88
C PRO A 553 32.05 25.12 -16.63
N GLY A 554 33.31 24.72 -16.68
CA GLY A 554 33.71 23.36 -17.02
C GLY A 554 33.46 22.41 -15.84
N ASN A 555 33.88 21.15 -15.94
CA ASN A 555 33.54 20.14 -14.91
C ASN A 555 34.61 19.93 -13.83
N ALA A 556 35.88 20.25 -14.08
CA ALA A 556 37.04 20.24 -13.17
C ALA A 556 36.98 19.36 -11.88
N GLY A 557 36.49 18.11 -11.96
CA GLY A 557 36.33 17.21 -10.81
C GLY A 557 35.09 17.45 -9.93
N HIS A 558 34.40 18.59 -10.02
CA HIS A 558 33.11 18.83 -9.34
C HIS A 558 31.90 18.40 -10.19
N GLY A 559 32.10 18.16 -11.49
CA GLY A 559 31.08 17.65 -12.40
C GLY A 559 29.91 18.59 -12.64
N ARG A 560 30.03 19.90 -12.35
CA ARG A 560 28.93 20.88 -12.46
C ARG A 560 29.07 21.79 -13.67
N GLY A 561 29.35 21.22 -14.85
CA GLY A 561 29.52 21.96 -16.10
C GLY A 561 28.22 22.48 -16.71
N TYR A 562 27.39 23.15 -15.92
CA TYR A 562 26.08 23.67 -16.33
C TYR A 562 25.65 24.87 -15.47
N VAL A 563 24.75 25.68 -16.01
CA VAL A 563 24.02 26.74 -15.29
C VAL A 563 22.60 26.78 -15.81
N ILE A 564 21.65 27.18 -14.97
CA ILE A 564 20.26 27.38 -15.38
C ILE A 564 19.81 28.74 -14.86
N TYR A 565 19.51 29.66 -15.78
CA TYR A 565 18.97 30.97 -15.44
C TYR A 565 17.47 31.00 -15.67
N GLY A 566 16.68 31.32 -14.66
CA GLY A 566 15.22 31.46 -14.76
C GLY A 566 14.71 32.70 -14.04
N VAL A 567 13.42 32.99 -14.15
CA VAL A 567 12.78 34.03 -13.31
C VAL A 567 12.70 33.57 -11.86
N ALA A 568 12.72 34.48 -10.89
CA ALA A 568 12.66 34.08 -9.48
C ALA A 568 11.26 33.53 -9.10
N GLY A 569 11.22 32.37 -8.43
CA GLY A 569 10.02 31.86 -7.77
C GLY A 569 9.78 32.50 -6.40
N PRO A 570 8.57 32.35 -5.81
CA PRO A 570 8.28 32.84 -4.47
C PRO A 570 9.13 32.20 -3.38
N GLN A 571 9.54 32.99 -2.39
CA GLN A 571 10.31 32.54 -1.23
C GLN A 571 9.42 32.53 0.00
N GLY A 572 9.56 31.56 0.89
CA GLY A 572 8.69 31.44 2.05
C GLY A 572 9.05 30.29 2.98
N SER A 573 8.17 30.04 3.95
CA SER A 573 8.26 28.92 4.88
C SER A 573 6.88 28.34 5.14
N LEU A 574 6.78 27.01 5.08
CA LEU A 574 5.61 26.24 5.48
C LEU A 574 5.71 25.86 6.95
N GLN A 575 4.59 25.93 7.66
CA GLN A 575 4.44 25.51 9.05
C GLN A 575 3.16 24.69 9.20
N VAL A 576 3.22 23.68 10.04
CA VAL A 576 2.08 22.85 10.44
C VAL A 576 1.98 22.95 11.96
N THR A 577 0.77 23.16 12.48
CA THR A 577 0.54 23.04 13.93
C THR A 577 0.58 21.56 14.31
N SER A 578 1.68 21.10 14.90
CA SER A 578 1.89 19.72 15.32
C SER A 578 2.02 19.58 16.84
N SER A 579 1.81 18.36 17.33
CA SER A 579 1.98 17.96 18.74
C SER A 579 3.43 17.61 19.05
N SER A 580 4.13 16.98 18.11
CA SER A 580 5.52 16.54 18.19
C SER A 580 6.10 16.29 16.79
N VAL A 581 7.38 15.90 16.71
CA VAL A 581 8.06 15.59 15.44
C VAL A 581 8.73 14.23 15.55
N LEU A 582 8.54 13.38 14.54
CA LEU A 582 9.39 12.23 14.29
C LEU A 582 10.60 12.71 13.48
N GLU A 583 11.70 12.96 14.17
CA GLU A 583 12.91 13.55 13.61
C GLU A 583 13.51 12.66 12.50
N GLY A 584 13.92 13.30 11.41
CA GLY A 584 14.73 12.67 10.39
C GLY A 584 16.10 12.25 10.91
N THR A 585 16.69 11.25 10.28
CA THR A 585 18.03 10.77 10.59
C THR A 585 19.08 11.51 9.75
N THR A 586 20.14 12.01 10.40
CA THR A 586 21.29 12.57 9.68
C THR A 586 22.00 11.47 8.88
N PRO A 587 22.08 11.56 7.55
CA PRO A 587 22.67 10.51 6.73
C PRO A 587 24.20 10.51 6.84
N THR A 588 24.77 9.31 6.83
CA THR A 588 26.21 9.03 6.84
C THR A 588 26.59 8.19 5.62
N SER A 589 27.88 8.02 5.36
CA SER A 589 28.34 7.11 4.30
C SER A 589 27.89 5.65 4.48
N ALA A 590 27.45 5.24 5.68
CA ALA A 590 27.04 3.87 5.97
C ALA A 590 25.52 3.64 5.85
N ASN A 591 24.71 4.70 5.89
CA ASN A 591 23.25 4.61 5.92
C ASN A 591 22.54 5.61 4.99
N PHE A 592 23.24 6.28 4.07
CA PHE A 592 22.63 7.24 3.14
C PHE A 592 21.48 6.63 2.30
N GLY A 593 21.54 5.32 2.04
CA GLY A 593 20.51 4.57 1.33
C GLY A 593 19.30 4.22 2.18
N THR A 594 19.48 4.04 3.49
CA THR A 594 18.46 3.51 4.42
C THR A 594 17.87 4.54 5.37
N ALA A 595 18.54 5.68 5.59
CA ALA A 595 18.08 6.71 6.50
C ALA A 595 17.00 7.59 5.86
N ARG A 596 15.82 7.69 6.50
CA ARG A 596 14.87 8.78 6.27
C ARG A 596 15.51 10.08 6.74
N THR A 597 15.53 11.10 5.89
CA THR A 597 16.14 12.41 6.20
C THR A 597 15.14 13.50 6.51
N SER A 598 13.91 13.36 6.00
CA SER A 598 12.79 14.26 6.29
C SER A 598 12.21 14.03 7.68
N ASP A 599 11.88 15.13 8.34
CA ASP A 599 11.05 15.14 9.54
C ASP A 599 9.60 14.80 9.18
N VAL A 600 8.86 14.20 10.13
CA VAL A 600 7.42 13.95 10.02
C VAL A 600 6.71 14.58 11.21
N GLU A 601 5.82 15.54 10.94
CA GLU A 601 5.07 16.28 11.96
C GLU A 601 3.92 15.43 12.50
N VAL A 602 3.79 15.25 13.81
CA VAL A 602 2.73 14.42 14.42
C VAL A 602 1.52 15.27 14.78
N VAL A 603 0.33 14.86 14.35
CA VAL A 603 -0.95 15.54 14.61
C VAL A 603 -1.85 14.61 15.44
N THR A 604 -2.13 15.02 16.68
CA THR A 604 -2.96 14.25 17.62
C THR A 604 -4.26 14.95 18.02
N THR A 605 -4.61 16.02 17.31
CA THR A 605 -5.79 16.84 17.59
C THR A 605 -6.80 16.75 16.44
N PRO A 606 -8.12 16.85 16.72
CA PRO A 606 -9.16 16.75 15.68
C PRO A 606 -9.06 17.79 14.56
N THR A 607 -8.27 18.84 14.76
CA THR A 607 -7.95 19.83 13.72
C THR A 607 -6.48 20.24 13.84
N PHE A 608 -5.86 20.62 12.73
CA PHE A 608 -4.57 21.31 12.71
C PHE A 608 -4.60 22.47 11.72
N THR A 609 -3.56 23.30 11.71
CA THR A 609 -3.44 24.43 10.76
C THR A 609 -2.22 24.24 9.90
N VAL A 610 -2.40 24.43 8.59
CA VAL A 610 -1.30 24.58 7.63
C VAL A 610 -1.16 26.06 7.31
N ARG A 611 0.06 26.57 7.44
CA ARG A 611 0.39 27.99 7.23
C ARG A 611 1.56 28.14 6.28
N LEU A 612 1.38 28.94 5.24
CA LEU A 612 2.46 29.39 4.36
C LEU A 612 2.62 30.91 4.46
N ASP A 613 3.82 31.35 4.85
CA ASP A 613 4.22 32.74 4.77
C ASP A 613 5.20 32.93 3.62
N THR A 614 4.90 33.83 2.68
CA THR A 614 5.84 34.22 1.62
C THR A 614 6.52 35.54 1.95
N ALA A 615 7.78 35.65 1.57
CA ALA A 615 8.64 36.78 1.88
C ALA A 615 8.86 37.68 0.66
N PRO A 616 9.05 38.99 0.90
CA PRO A 616 9.47 39.95 -0.10
C PRO A 616 10.73 39.51 -0.88
N VAL A 617 10.65 39.22 -2.18
CA VAL A 617 11.80 38.73 -2.97
C VAL A 617 12.71 39.87 -3.47
N SER A 618 13.99 39.78 -3.15
CA SER A 618 15.02 40.71 -3.63
C SER A 618 16.21 39.93 -4.17
N LEU A 619 16.68 40.30 -5.36
CA LEU A 619 17.72 39.60 -6.11
C LEU A 619 19.02 40.41 -6.09
N THR A 620 20.18 39.77 -6.28
CA THR A 620 21.43 40.48 -6.52
C THR A 620 21.27 41.42 -7.72
N ASN A 621 21.75 42.66 -7.64
CA ASN A 621 21.63 43.61 -8.74
C ASN A 621 22.58 43.23 -9.90
N PRO A 622 22.07 42.91 -11.10
CA PRO A 622 22.93 42.57 -12.24
C PRO A 622 23.88 43.69 -12.66
N GLY A 623 23.56 44.95 -12.32
CA GLY A 623 24.33 46.14 -12.65
C GLY A 623 25.41 46.54 -11.63
N GLY A 624 25.60 45.80 -10.53
CA GLY A 624 26.64 46.09 -9.54
C GLY A 624 26.22 45.83 -8.08
N ALA A 625 26.60 46.72 -7.17
CA ALA A 625 26.36 46.53 -5.74
C ALA A 625 24.87 46.69 -5.34
N GLY A 626 24.44 45.92 -4.35
CA GLY A 626 23.09 45.97 -3.76
C GLY A 626 22.14 44.93 -4.34
N THR A 627 20.85 45.10 -4.06
CA THR A 627 19.77 44.21 -4.52
C THR A 627 18.75 44.97 -5.36
N VAL A 628 18.03 44.23 -6.21
CA VAL A 628 16.89 44.69 -6.99
C VAL A 628 15.63 43.95 -6.55
N ARG A 629 14.52 44.68 -6.43
CA ARG A 629 13.23 44.10 -6.09
C ARG A 629 12.63 43.35 -7.29
N ASP A 630 12.15 42.12 -7.09
CA ASP A 630 11.34 41.41 -8.10
C ASP A 630 9.91 41.21 -7.58
N PRO A 631 9.00 42.16 -7.86
CA PRO A 631 7.64 42.13 -7.29
C PRO A 631 6.82 40.94 -7.78
N HIS A 632 7.06 40.42 -8.99
CA HIS A 632 6.28 39.28 -9.48
C HIS A 632 6.58 37.99 -8.70
N ALA A 633 7.80 37.88 -8.16
CA ALA A 633 8.22 36.76 -7.31
C ALA A 633 7.62 36.84 -5.90
N ASP A 634 7.04 37.96 -5.47
CA ASP A 634 6.37 38.04 -4.15
C ASP A 634 5.17 37.09 -4.05
N GLY A 635 4.64 36.73 -5.21
CA GLY A 635 3.59 35.75 -5.42
C GLY A 635 2.19 36.31 -5.27
N ASP A 636 1.33 35.95 -6.23
CA ASP A 636 -0.07 36.40 -6.33
C ASP A 636 -1.08 35.37 -5.81
N ARG A 637 -0.66 34.10 -5.73
CA ARG A 637 -1.50 33.00 -5.27
C ARG A 637 -0.66 31.93 -4.57
N ALA A 638 -1.24 31.31 -3.55
CA ALA A 638 -0.78 30.04 -3.02
C ALA A 638 -1.94 29.06 -2.87
N MET A 639 -1.62 27.77 -2.88
CA MET A 639 -2.58 26.67 -2.87
C MET A 639 -2.04 25.54 -1.99
N LEU A 640 -2.93 24.66 -1.52
CA LEU A 640 -2.61 23.55 -0.63
C LEU A 640 -3.10 22.23 -1.22
N MET A 641 -2.29 21.19 -1.14
CA MET A 641 -2.70 19.82 -1.46
C MET A 641 -2.27 18.92 -0.30
N ILE A 642 -3.20 18.09 0.18
CA ILE A 642 -2.89 16.94 1.01
C ILE A 642 -3.12 15.71 0.15
N ASP A 643 -2.13 14.83 0.18
CA ASP A 643 -2.02 13.63 -0.63
C ASP A 643 -2.22 13.85 -2.13
N THR A 644 -3.15 13.12 -2.76
CA THR A 644 -3.51 13.27 -4.19
C THR A 644 -4.54 14.37 -4.45
N GLY A 645 -4.99 15.06 -3.38
CA GLY A 645 -6.07 16.04 -3.41
C GLY A 645 -7.30 15.54 -2.67
N ILE A 646 -7.59 16.19 -1.54
CA ILE A 646 -8.77 15.99 -0.69
C ILE A 646 -9.50 17.34 -0.62
N ASP A 647 -10.83 17.34 -0.46
CA ASP A 647 -11.58 18.57 -0.18
C ASP A 647 -11.25 19.06 1.24
N LEU A 648 -10.38 20.06 1.35
CA LEU A 648 -9.90 20.60 2.63
C LEU A 648 -10.75 21.76 3.14
N ASN A 649 -11.69 22.24 2.34
CA ASN A 649 -12.44 23.46 2.60
C ASN A 649 -13.96 23.23 2.78
N GLY A 650 -14.40 21.98 2.61
CA GLY A 650 -15.74 21.50 2.92
C GLY A 650 -16.79 21.90 1.89
N ASN A 651 -16.38 22.22 0.66
CA ASN A 651 -17.30 22.58 -0.42
C ASN A 651 -17.85 21.36 -1.18
N GLY A 652 -17.38 20.16 -0.83
CA GLY A 652 -17.78 18.86 -1.36
C GLY A 652 -16.98 18.37 -2.56
N VAL A 653 -16.00 19.14 -3.06
CA VAL A 653 -15.17 18.80 -4.22
C VAL A 653 -13.75 19.35 -4.06
N VAL A 654 -12.80 18.77 -4.79
CA VAL A 654 -11.49 19.42 -4.94
C VAL A 654 -11.63 20.64 -5.86
N ASP A 655 -11.02 21.77 -5.52
CA ASP A 655 -11.14 23.04 -6.24
C ASP A 655 -10.56 22.96 -7.66
N HIS A 656 -9.42 22.29 -7.81
CA HIS A 656 -8.67 22.23 -9.07
C HIS A 656 -8.54 20.80 -9.61
N VAL A 657 -9.48 20.41 -10.47
CA VAL A 657 -9.60 19.02 -10.96
C VAL A 657 -9.15 18.80 -12.41
N THR A 658 -8.59 19.80 -13.10
CA THR A 658 -8.20 19.64 -14.53
C THR A 658 -6.92 18.81 -14.69
N PRO A 659 -6.97 17.59 -15.26
CA PRO A 659 -5.79 16.73 -15.39
C PRO A 659 -4.68 17.39 -16.20
N GLY A 660 -3.42 17.16 -15.79
CA GLY A 660 -2.24 17.77 -16.42
C GLY A 660 -2.00 19.24 -16.07
N SER A 661 -2.93 19.90 -15.36
CA SER A 661 -2.71 21.23 -14.79
C SER A 661 -1.70 21.19 -13.65
N VAL A 662 -0.92 22.26 -13.51
CA VAL A 662 -0.04 22.50 -12.35
C VAL A 662 -0.81 22.80 -11.07
N SER A 663 -2.13 22.84 -11.12
CA SER A 663 -2.99 22.96 -9.93
C SER A 663 -3.82 21.72 -9.69
N TYR A 664 -3.70 20.65 -10.49
CA TYR A 664 -4.50 19.43 -10.30
C TYR A 664 -4.33 18.86 -8.87
N GLY A 665 -5.43 18.62 -8.17
CA GLY A 665 -5.46 18.12 -6.80
C GLY A 665 -5.36 19.20 -5.70
N PHE A 666 -5.10 20.47 -6.06
CA PHE A 666 -4.94 21.53 -5.07
C PHE A 666 -6.26 22.20 -4.69
N GLU A 667 -6.27 22.71 -3.45
CA GLU A 667 -7.28 23.55 -2.81
C GLU A 667 -6.79 25.00 -2.67
N GLU A 668 -7.71 25.96 -2.70
CA GLU A 668 -7.41 27.34 -2.33
C GLU A 668 -7.39 27.49 -0.80
N PHE A 669 -6.46 28.30 -0.28
CA PHE A 669 -6.51 28.70 1.12
C PHE A 669 -7.74 29.57 1.37
N GLN A 670 -8.61 29.17 2.30
CA GLN A 670 -9.85 29.89 2.62
C GLN A 670 -9.83 30.55 3.99
N SER A 671 -9.10 30.01 4.97
CA SER A 671 -9.09 30.59 6.33
C SER A 671 -8.36 31.94 6.33
N VAL A 672 -7.19 32.02 5.71
CA VAL A 672 -6.50 33.28 5.37
C VAL A 672 -5.90 33.18 3.98
N ASN A 673 -6.11 34.20 3.15
CA ASN A 673 -5.54 34.31 1.81
C ASN A 673 -5.16 35.77 1.54
N SER A 674 -3.90 36.11 1.82
CA SER A 674 -3.36 37.46 1.64
C SER A 674 -2.10 37.38 0.77
N PRO A 675 -2.20 37.61 -0.55
CA PRO A 675 -1.04 37.54 -1.44
C PRO A 675 0.00 38.65 -1.25
N GLY A 676 1.26 38.33 -1.59
CA GLY A 676 2.36 39.28 -1.58
C GLY A 676 2.28 40.28 -2.74
N TYR A 677 1.78 39.84 -3.90
CA TYR A 677 1.50 40.63 -5.09
C TYR A 677 0.00 40.85 -5.24
N VAL A 678 -0.44 42.11 -5.39
CA VAL A 678 -1.86 42.47 -5.55
C VAL A 678 -2.00 43.51 -6.65
N TRP A 679 -2.73 43.21 -7.71
CA TRP A 679 -2.99 44.14 -8.81
C TRP A 679 -4.26 44.96 -8.58
N ASP A 680 -4.15 46.30 -8.58
CA ASP A 680 -5.30 47.20 -8.42
C ASP A 680 -5.98 47.62 -9.74
N GLY A 681 -5.50 47.10 -10.87
CA GLY A 681 -5.88 47.52 -12.22
C GLY A 681 -4.86 48.42 -12.92
N ALA A 682 -3.87 48.96 -12.19
CA ALA A 682 -2.86 49.85 -12.73
C ALA A 682 -1.42 49.56 -12.24
N GLN A 683 -1.26 49.08 -11.00
CA GLN A 683 0.04 48.77 -10.41
C GLN A 683 -0.07 47.66 -9.36
N ASN A 684 1.08 47.09 -8.98
CA ASN A 684 1.16 46.24 -7.79
C ASN A 684 1.05 47.11 -6.53
N VAL A 685 0.04 46.84 -5.70
CA VAL A 685 -0.21 47.46 -4.39
C VAL A 685 0.03 46.50 -3.22
N GLY A 686 0.50 45.28 -3.51
CA GLY A 686 0.83 44.27 -2.51
C GLY A 686 1.98 44.71 -1.61
N THR A 687 2.02 44.16 -0.40
CA THR A 687 3.07 44.49 0.59
C THR A 687 4.39 43.78 0.31
N GLY A 688 4.38 42.82 -0.62
CA GLY A 688 5.48 41.91 -0.92
C GLY A 688 5.53 40.68 -0.04
N ALA A 689 4.82 40.66 1.10
CA ALA A 689 4.72 39.50 1.98
C ALA A 689 3.33 38.87 1.83
N GLY A 690 3.30 37.56 1.63
CA GLY A 690 2.07 36.76 1.58
C GLY A 690 1.84 36.00 2.86
N HIS A 691 0.58 35.75 3.19
CA HIS A 691 0.16 34.99 4.36
C HIS A 691 -1.07 34.16 4.01
N TYR A 692 -0.93 32.84 4.14
CA TYR A 692 -1.95 31.87 3.78
C TYR A 692 -2.11 30.86 4.92
N GLU A 693 -3.35 30.63 5.36
CA GLU A 693 -3.67 29.67 6.42
C GLU A 693 -4.91 28.87 6.04
N GLN A 694 -4.90 27.58 6.37
CA GLN A 694 -6.04 26.69 6.27
C GLN A 694 -6.11 25.82 7.52
N VAL A 695 -7.26 25.83 8.18
CA VAL A 695 -7.58 24.87 9.24
C VAL A 695 -8.09 23.59 8.57
N ILE A 696 -7.49 22.46 8.93
CA ILE A 696 -7.81 21.13 8.42
C ILE A 696 -8.58 20.37 9.49
N ASP A 697 -9.66 19.72 9.09
CA ASP A 697 -10.36 18.73 9.91
C ASP A 697 -9.63 17.39 9.80
N THR A 698 -8.89 17.01 10.85
CA THR A 698 -8.06 15.81 10.85
C THR A 698 -8.91 14.54 10.73
N THR A 699 -10.21 14.59 11.09
CA THR A 699 -11.10 13.41 10.99
C THR A 699 -11.43 13.01 9.55
N GLN A 700 -11.04 13.84 8.57
CA GLN A 700 -11.12 13.53 7.14
C GLN A 700 -9.90 12.73 6.64
N LEU A 701 -8.86 12.61 7.45
CA LEU A 701 -7.65 11.86 7.16
C LEU A 701 -7.69 10.51 7.90
N SER A 702 -7.11 9.49 7.30
CA SER A 702 -6.86 8.21 7.97
C SER A 702 -5.75 8.35 9.01
N GLU A 703 -5.61 7.37 9.90
CA GLU A 703 -4.41 7.24 10.71
C GLU A 703 -3.17 7.01 9.82
N GLY A 704 -2.00 7.42 10.32
CA GLY A 704 -0.71 7.23 9.65
C GLY A 704 -0.25 8.41 8.80
N ARG A 705 0.59 8.12 7.80
CA ARG A 705 1.36 9.14 7.07
C ARG A 705 0.57 9.80 5.94
N HIS A 706 0.58 11.13 5.95
CA HIS A 706 0.01 12.00 4.92
C HIS A 706 1.05 13.03 4.45
N TYR A 707 0.87 13.54 3.24
CA TYR A 707 1.87 14.39 2.58
C TYR A 707 1.28 15.71 2.15
N ILE A 708 1.90 16.80 2.59
CA ILE A 708 1.43 18.15 2.34
C ILE A 708 2.32 18.83 1.30
N THR A 709 1.69 19.46 0.31
CA THR A 709 2.34 20.40 -0.61
C THR A 709 1.60 21.74 -0.57
N ALA A 710 2.28 22.80 -0.13
CA ALA A 710 1.85 24.16 -0.35
C ALA A 710 2.61 24.76 -1.53
N ARG A 711 1.91 25.27 -2.55
CA ARG A 711 2.50 25.80 -3.77
C ARG A 711 2.24 27.30 -3.87
N ALA A 712 3.30 28.11 -3.96
CA ALA A 712 3.19 29.55 -4.22
C ALA A 712 3.62 29.89 -5.65
N PHE A 713 2.80 30.67 -6.34
CA PHE A 713 3.00 31.03 -7.74
C PHE A 713 3.65 32.40 -7.88
N ARG A 714 4.60 32.52 -8.81
CA ARG A 714 5.02 33.82 -9.35
C ARG A 714 3.84 34.40 -10.14
N HIS A 715 3.65 35.71 -10.08
CA HIS A 715 2.66 36.39 -10.90
C HIS A 715 3.07 36.45 -12.37
N ARG A 716 2.38 35.71 -13.25
CA ARG A 716 2.75 35.55 -14.68
C ARG A 716 1.79 36.22 -15.66
N ASP A 717 0.55 36.48 -15.28
CA ASP A 717 -0.45 36.98 -16.21
C ASP A 717 -0.18 38.44 -16.61
N ALA A 718 0.24 38.63 -17.87
CA ALA A 718 0.56 39.95 -18.41
C ALA A 718 -0.65 40.90 -18.44
N ALA A 719 -1.88 40.38 -18.44
CA ALA A 719 -3.09 41.22 -18.38
C ALA A 719 -3.29 41.88 -17.00
N THR A 720 -2.66 41.32 -15.96
CA THR A 720 -2.75 41.77 -14.57
C THR A 720 -1.40 42.26 -14.02
N GLY A 721 -0.49 42.64 -14.93
CA GLY A 721 0.79 43.25 -14.60
C GLY A 721 1.96 42.27 -14.45
N GLY A 722 1.74 40.97 -14.72
CA GLY A 722 2.78 39.95 -14.71
C GLY A 722 3.73 40.02 -15.90
N ASP A 723 4.79 39.21 -15.82
CA ASP A 723 5.89 39.21 -16.79
C ASP A 723 5.74 38.22 -17.96
N GLY A 724 4.63 37.48 -18.01
CA GLY A 724 4.24 36.62 -19.14
C GLY A 724 5.03 35.31 -19.23
N GLY A 725 4.39 34.27 -19.77
CA GLY A 725 4.98 32.93 -19.99
C GLY A 725 4.29 31.84 -19.17
N PRO A 726 4.82 30.61 -19.15
CA PRO A 726 4.24 29.51 -18.37
C PRO A 726 4.30 29.77 -16.88
N ALA A 727 3.52 29.01 -16.11
CA ALA A 727 3.55 29.03 -14.65
C ALA A 727 4.95 28.71 -14.11
N VAL A 728 5.39 29.53 -13.16
CA VAL A 728 6.58 29.32 -12.32
C VAL A 728 6.12 29.41 -10.87
N PHE A 729 6.54 28.47 -10.05
CA PHE A 729 6.12 28.35 -8.66
C PHE A 729 7.22 27.69 -7.84
N ASN A 730 7.12 27.81 -6.52
CA ASN A 730 7.88 27.02 -5.58
C ASN A 730 6.93 26.18 -4.73
N ASP A 731 7.33 24.93 -4.50
CA ASP A 731 6.64 24.01 -3.62
C ASP A 731 7.33 23.98 -2.25
N PHE A 732 6.51 24.03 -1.22
CA PHE A 732 6.91 23.81 0.16
C PHE A 732 6.23 22.52 0.60
N ARG A 733 7.02 21.53 1.00
CA ARG A 733 6.55 20.18 1.29
C ARG A 733 6.89 19.80 2.71
N THR A 734 5.99 19.07 3.34
CA THR A 734 6.22 18.41 4.63
C THR A 734 5.39 17.13 4.68
N ALA A 735 5.83 16.16 5.47
CA ALA A 735 5.05 14.99 5.82
C ALA A 735 4.41 15.19 7.21
N ILE A 736 3.26 14.59 7.42
CA ILE A 736 2.61 14.51 8.72
C ILE A 736 2.28 13.06 9.06
N TYR A 737 2.15 12.75 10.36
CA TYR A 737 1.59 11.52 10.88
C TYR A 737 0.32 11.87 11.66
N VAL A 738 -0.82 11.37 11.23
CA VAL A 738 -2.10 11.48 11.95
C VAL A 738 -2.17 10.35 12.97
N ASP A 739 -2.40 10.70 14.23
CA ASP A 739 -2.52 9.79 15.39
C ASP A 739 -3.67 10.28 16.27
N LEU A 740 -4.91 9.94 15.89
CA LEU A 740 -6.12 10.28 16.67
C LEU A 740 -6.64 9.11 17.50
N LEU A 741 -6.27 7.89 17.13
CA LEU A 741 -6.78 6.64 17.67
C LEU A 741 -5.62 5.79 18.22
N PRO A 742 -5.82 5.05 19.32
CA PRO A 742 -4.83 4.10 19.78
C PRO A 742 -4.67 2.96 18.76
N PRO A 743 -3.46 2.37 18.63
CA PRO A 743 -3.21 1.33 17.66
C PRO A 743 -4.04 0.08 17.94
N ASP A 744 -4.68 -0.48 16.93
CA ASP A 744 -5.56 -1.64 17.04
C ASP A 744 -4.89 -2.91 16.50
N SER A 745 -5.01 -4.02 17.23
CA SER A 745 -4.38 -5.30 16.89
C SER A 745 -5.21 -6.50 17.32
N THR A 746 -5.07 -7.60 16.59
CA THR A 746 -5.78 -8.85 16.88
C THR A 746 -4.91 -10.07 16.61
N VAL A 747 -5.26 -11.22 17.20
CA VAL A 747 -4.59 -12.49 16.89
C VAL A 747 -5.05 -12.99 15.52
N GLU A 748 -4.11 -13.04 14.58
CA GLU A 748 -4.32 -13.63 13.26
C GLU A 748 -4.21 -15.16 13.32
N SER A 749 -3.25 -15.68 14.09
CA SER A 749 -2.98 -17.12 14.15
C SER A 749 -2.35 -17.51 15.48
N PHE A 750 -2.71 -18.70 15.97
CA PHE A 750 -2.09 -19.34 17.12
C PHE A 750 -1.86 -20.83 16.84
N GLU A 751 -1.30 -21.11 15.67
CA GLU A 751 -1.09 -22.47 15.17
C GLU A 751 0.26 -23.07 15.59
N PRO A 752 0.41 -24.41 15.60
CA PRO A 752 1.69 -25.06 15.87
C PRO A 752 2.73 -24.80 14.77
N TYR A 753 3.95 -24.43 15.15
CA TYR A 753 5.10 -24.39 14.22
C TYR A 753 6.05 -25.60 14.40
N GLY A 754 5.88 -26.36 15.47
CA GLY A 754 6.75 -27.47 15.85
C GLY A 754 6.01 -28.54 16.64
N ALA A 755 6.43 -28.80 17.87
CA ALA A 755 5.70 -29.68 18.78
C ALA A 755 4.29 -29.12 19.11
N SER A 756 3.38 -29.97 19.58
CA SER A 756 2.03 -29.53 19.95
C SER A 756 2.00 -28.57 21.15
N SER A 757 3.10 -28.27 21.83
CA SER A 757 3.21 -27.21 22.85
C SER A 757 4.04 -26.00 22.39
N GLU A 758 4.43 -25.97 21.12
CA GLU A 758 5.14 -24.87 20.46
C GLU A 758 4.16 -24.19 19.49
N ARG A 759 3.94 -22.88 19.65
CA ARG A 759 2.94 -22.11 18.91
C ARG A 759 3.53 -20.83 18.36
N ASP A 760 3.18 -20.49 17.12
CA ASP A 760 3.47 -19.18 16.56
C ASP A 760 2.23 -18.32 16.84
N LEU A 761 2.37 -17.35 17.75
CA LEU A 761 1.35 -16.32 17.93
C LEU A 761 1.63 -15.21 16.90
N VAL A 762 0.78 -15.12 15.89
CA VAL A 762 0.83 -14.06 14.88
C VAL A 762 -0.23 -13.03 15.23
N VAL A 763 0.19 -11.79 15.41
CA VAL A 763 -0.66 -10.63 15.68
C VAL A 763 -0.68 -9.74 14.45
N ARG A 764 -1.86 -9.28 14.05
CA ARG A 764 -2.06 -8.32 12.97
C ARG A 764 -2.42 -6.94 13.55
N SER A 765 -1.76 -5.89 13.09
CA SER A 765 -2.19 -4.50 13.28
C SER A 765 -3.26 -4.17 12.24
N ILE A 766 -4.47 -3.87 12.72
CA ILE A 766 -5.66 -3.72 11.88
C ILE A 766 -5.61 -2.40 11.09
N ASP A 767 -5.08 -1.36 11.73
CA ASP A 767 -4.85 -0.01 11.19
C ASP A 767 -3.49 0.17 10.50
N LYS A 768 -2.58 -0.82 10.62
CA LYS A 768 -1.23 -0.85 10.04
C LYS A 768 -0.27 0.22 10.56
N THR A 769 -0.59 0.84 11.70
CA THR A 769 0.21 1.89 12.34
C THR A 769 1.23 1.35 13.33
N ALA A 770 1.10 0.09 13.75
CA ALA A 770 1.97 -0.52 14.73
C ALA A 770 3.44 -0.56 14.27
N ASP A 771 4.35 -0.08 15.12
CA ASP A 771 5.80 -0.21 14.94
C ASP A 771 6.41 -1.29 15.85
N ARG A 772 5.74 -1.59 16.97
CA ARG A 772 6.20 -2.54 17.97
C ARG A 772 5.03 -3.22 18.66
N VAL A 773 5.12 -4.55 18.81
CA VAL A 773 4.11 -5.38 19.48
C VAL A 773 4.77 -6.27 20.55
N HIS A 774 4.11 -6.41 21.68
CA HIS A 774 4.43 -7.36 22.75
C HIS A 774 3.22 -8.24 23.02
N VAL A 775 3.47 -9.50 23.40
CA VAL A 775 2.39 -10.47 23.64
C VAL A 775 2.61 -11.25 24.92
N PHE A 776 1.54 -11.53 25.65
CA PHE A 776 1.58 -12.29 26.89
C PHE A 776 0.46 -13.32 26.90
N LEU A 777 0.77 -14.56 27.26
CA LEU A 777 -0.26 -15.57 27.50
C LEU A 777 -0.69 -15.55 28.96
N ASP A 778 -1.98 -15.78 29.17
CA ASP A 778 -2.53 -16.24 30.45
C ASP A 778 -2.29 -15.27 31.62
N LEU A 779 -2.17 -13.97 31.33
CA LEU A 779 -2.16 -12.95 32.37
C LEU A 779 -3.51 -12.92 33.09
N PRO A 780 -3.57 -12.71 34.42
CA PRO A 780 -4.84 -12.60 35.14
C PRO A 780 -5.72 -11.44 34.62
N ALA A 781 -7.04 -11.63 34.60
CA ALA A 781 -7.97 -10.61 34.10
C ALA A 781 -7.97 -9.32 34.94
N THR A 782 -7.56 -9.42 36.21
CA THR A 782 -7.48 -8.28 37.15
C THR A 782 -6.11 -7.57 37.14
N MET A 783 -5.15 -8.01 36.32
CA MET A 783 -3.86 -7.34 36.22
C MET A 783 -4.03 -5.93 35.67
N ALA A 784 -3.42 -4.94 36.32
CA ALA A 784 -3.53 -3.55 35.90
C ALA A 784 -2.72 -3.30 34.61
N GLU A 785 -3.27 -2.49 33.71
CA GLU A 785 -2.59 -2.11 32.46
C GLU A 785 -1.22 -1.46 32.72
N GLU A 786 -1.07 -0.70 33.81
CA GLU A 786 0.21 -0.10 34.21
C GLU A 786 1.32 -1.15 34.42
N ASP A 787 0.99 -2.29 35.02
CA ASP A 787 1.94 -3.38 35.24
C ASP A 787 2.27 -4.10 33.92
N ILE A 788 1.28 -4.27 33.04
CA ILE A 788 1.45 -4.88 31.71
C ILE A 788 2.35 -4.00 30.84
N LEU A 789 2.14 -2.68 30.85
CA LEU A 789 2.99 -1.72 30.16
C LEU A 789 4.42 -1.74 30.73
N ALA A 790 4.58 -1.84 32.05
CA ALA A 790 5.90 -1.98 32.67
C ALA A 790 6.63 -3.26 32.22
N MET A 791 5.91 -4.36 31.95
CA MET A 791 6.48 -5.58 31.36
C MET A 791 6.94 -5.36 29.92
N ALA A 792 6.12 -4.67 29.10
CA ALA A 792 6.47 -4.31 27.73
C ALA A 792 7.68 -3.36 27.66
N ASP A 793 7.74 -2.35 28.52
CA ASP A 793 8.87 -1.41 28.65
C ASP A 793 10.16 -2.11 29.10
N ALA A 794 10.05 -3.20 29.86
CA ALA A 794 11.16 -4.09 30.18
C ALA A 794 11.57 -5.01 29.00
N ASN A 795 11.00 -4.79 27.81
CA ASN A 795 11.20 -5.52 26.56
C ASN A 795 10.89 -7.03 26.67
N GLN A 796 9.92 -7.40 27.53
CA GLN A 796 9.47 -8.79 27.67
C GLN A 796 8.58 -9.18 26.49
N ASN A 797 8.74 -10.41 25.97
CA ASN A 797 7.91 -10.99 24.91
C ASN A 797 7.65 -10.09 23.69
N ARG A 798 8.67 -9.35 23.27
CA ARG A 798 8.60 -8.54 22.04
C ARG A 798 8.45 -9.45 20.82
N ALA A 799 7.38 -9.27 20.06
CA ALA A 799 7.16 -9.95 18.80
C ALA A 799 8.14 -9.46 17.73
N GLY A 800 8.57 -10.36 16.85
CA GLY A 800 9.39 -10.04 15.68
C GLY A 800 8.54 -9.67 14.47
N TYR A 801 9.17 -9.09 13.45
CA TYR A 801 8.53 -8.85 12.15
C TYR A 801 8.09 -10.17 11.51
N TYR A 802 6.88 -10.20 10.95
CA TYR A 802 6.36 -11.33 10.17
C TYR A 802 5.93 -10.91 8.76
N ASP A 803 5.13 -9.85 8.68
CA ASP A 803 4.73 -9.16 7.44
C ASP A 803 4.57 -7.65 7.72
N ARG A 804 4.21 -6.84 6.72
CA ARG A 804 4.05 -5.38 6.85
C ARG A 804 3.14 -4.97 8.01
N ASP A 805 2.04 -5.69 8.22
CA ASP A 805 1.05 -5.44 9.26
C ASP A 805 1.01 -6.56 10.30
N MET A 806 1.98 -7.50 10.29
CA MET A 806 1.95 -8.67 11.16
C MET A 806 3.25 -8.88 11.92
N PHE A 807 3.09 -9.32 13.17
CA PHE A 807 4.17 -9.59 14.11
C PHE A 807 4.03 -11.02 14.63
N VAL A 808 5.15 -11.71 14.85
CA VAL A 808 5.15 -13.10 15.32
C VAL A 808 5.97 -13.27 16.59
N TYR A 809 5.44 -14.05 17.52
CA TYR A 809 6.16 -14.51 18.69
C TYR A 809 6.05 -16.03 18.85
N GLY A 810 7.20 -16.69 18.93
CA GLY A 810 7.26 -18.13 19.20
C GLY A 810 7.05 -18.42 20.68
N MET A 811 5.97 -19.11 20.99
CA MET A 811 5.59 -19.55 22.33
C MET A 811 6.01 -21.01 22.53
N THR A 812 6.57 -21.33 23.69
CA THR A 812 6.95 -22.71 24.06
C THR A 812 6.34 -23.08 25.39
N GLY A 813 6.00 -24.36 25.55
CA GLY A 813 5.41 -24.84 26.81
C GLY A 813 3.94 -24.46 26.97
N VAL A 814 3.25 -24.19 25.86
CA VAL A 814 1.80 -23.95 25.86
C VAL A 814 1.10 -25.22 26.36
N THR A 815 0.22 -25.05 27.34
CA THR A 815 -0.48 -26.13 28.05
C THR A 815 -1.80 -26.47 27.38
N SER A 816 -2.41 -27.60 27.67
CA SER A 816 -3.76 -27.90 27.15
C SER A 816 -4.84 -27.08 27.89
N GLY A 817 -5.77 -26.46 27.16
CA GLY A 817 -6.83 -25.60 27.72
C GLY A 817 -7.19 -24.41 26.82
N ASN A 818 -8.08 -23.52 27.30
CA ASN A 818 -8.40 -22.25 26.62
C ASN A 818 -7.48 -21.14 27.13
N HIS A 819 -6.73 -20.54 26.22
CA HIS A 819 -5.79 -19.48 26.57
C HIS A 819 -6.37 -18.09 26.38
N THR A 820 -5.78 -17.14 27.11
CA THR A 820 -5.94 -15.71 26.86
C THR A 820 -4.66 -15.13 26.32
N VAL A 821 -4.78 -14.22 25.35
CA VAL A 821 -3.66 -13.48 24.77
C VAL A 821 -3.85 -12.01 25.12
N THR A 822 -2.88 -11.43 25.79
CA THR A 822 -2.77 -9.98 25.97
C THR A 822 -1.78 -9.43 24.95
N ILE A 823 -2.22 -8.47 24.15
CA ILE A 823 -1.45 -7.79 23.11
C ILE A 823 -1.17 -6.36 23.61
N VAL A 824 0.07 -5.91 23.52
CA VAL A 824 0.44 -4.52 23.76
C VAL A 824 1.05 -3.98 22.48
N THR A 825 0.36 -3.03 21.85
CA THR A 825 0.75 -2.43 20.58
C THR A 825 1.21 -1.00 20.80
N PHE A 826 2.27 -0.61 20.11
CA PHE A 826 2.82 0.74 20.10
C PHE A 826 2.84 1.27 18.67
N GLU A 827 2.69 2.58 18.55
CA GLU A 827 2.99 3.34 17.33
C GLU A 827 4.33 4.07 17.44
N GLU A 828 4.89 4.47 16.29
CA GLU A 828 6.14 5.24 16.22
C GLU A 828 6.03 6.59 16.97
N THR A 829 4.81 7.12 17.09
CA THR A 829 4.47 8.35 17.85
C THR A 829 4.54 8.17 19.36
N GLY A 830 4.51 6.92 19.84
CA GLY A 830 4.49 6.55 21.26
C GLY A 830 3.10 6.26 21.83
N THR A 831 2.03 6.37 21.04
CA THR A 831 0.68 5.95 21.44
C THR A 831 0.63 4.43 21.61
N THR A 832 -0.18 3.96 22.57
CA THR A 832 -0.21 2.54 22.97
C THR A 832 -1.62 2.02 23.18
N ASN A 833 -1.81 0.74 22.96
CA ASN A 833 -3.04 0.02 23.28
C ASN A 833 -2.75 -1.33 23.96
N VAL A 834 -3.59 -1.72 24.93
CA VAL A 834 -3.54 -3.03 25.58
C VAL A 834 -4.85 -3.75 25.30
N GLN A 835 -4.77 -4.88 24.60
CA GLN A 835 -5.94 -5.67 24.20
C GLN A 835 -5.84 -7.07 24.77
N ARG A 836 -6.99 -7.67 25.09
CA ARG A 836 -7.07 -9.03 25.60
C ARG A 836 -8.10 -9.82 24.80
N GLU A 837 -7.65 -10.92 24.23
CA GLU A 837 -8.47 -11.86 23.48
C GLU A 837 -8.45 -13.23 24.18
N ALA A 838 -9.56 -13.96 24.10
CA ALA A 838 -9.75 -15.24 24.80
C ALA A 838 -10.28 -16.32 23.85
N GLY A 839 -10.32 -17.56 24.34
CA GLY A 839 -10.90 -18.68 23.60
C GLY A 839 -9.93 -19.41 22.68
N PHE A 840 -8.62 -19.19 22.85
CA PHE A 840 -7.59 -19.90 22.08
C PHE A 840 -7.38 -21.30 22.65
N PHE A 841 -8.27 -22.24 22.31
CA PHE A 841 -8.16 -23.63 22.75
C PHE A 841 -6.92 -24.31 22.17
N THR A 842 -6.17 -25.02 23.01
CA THR A 842 -5.12 -25.93 22.56
C THR A 842 -5.20 -27.30 23.21
N ASP A 843 -4.91 -28.33 22.42
CA ASP A 843 -4.69 -29.71 22.88
C ASP A 843 -3.21 -30.06 22.67
N THR A 844 -2.48 -30.13 23.78
CA THR A 844 -1.02 -30.27 23.81
C THR A 844 -0.61 -31.51 24.58
N ASN A 845 0.69 -31.78 24.60
CA ASN A 845 1.26 -32.84 25.43
C ASN A 845 1.56 -32.40 26.88
N ILE A 846 1.19 -31.17 27.28
CA ILE A 846 1.42 -30.62 28.62
C ILE A 846 0.07 -30.44 29.31
N GLY A 847 -0.19 -31.30 30.30
CA GLY A 847 -1.50 -31.44 30.91
C GLY A 847 -2.49 -32.21 30.02
N ARG A 848 -3.58 -32.68 30.63
CA ARG A 848 -4.64 -33.44 29.96
C ARG A 848 -5.74 -32.57 29.34
N GLY A 849 -5.73 -31.27 29.59
CA GLY A 849 -6.80 -30.34 29.24
C GLY A 849 -7.67 -30.02 30.45
N PHE A 850 -8.94 -29.70 30.20
CA PHE A 850 -9.84 -29.21 31.24
C PHE A 850 -9.90 -30.13 32.47
N GLY A 851 -9.71 -29.52 33.65
CA GLY A 851 -9.74 -30.22 34.95
C GLY A 851 -8.41 -30.82 35.40
N ASP A 852 -7.34 -30.78 34.61
CA ASP A 852 -5.95 -31.12 35.04
C ASP A 852 -5.15 -29.83 35.26
N LEU A 853 -5.40 -29.15 36.39
CA LEU A 853 -4.88 -27.80 36.63
C LEU A 853 -3.42 -27.79 37.07
N ASN A 854 -2.91 -28.90 37.61
CA ASN A 854 -1.51 -29.03 38.00
C ASN A 854 -0.60 -29.55 36.87
N LEU A 855 -1.19 -29.95 35.73
CA LEU A 855 -0.52 -30.35 34.49
C LEU A 855 0.32 -31.64 34.59
N ASP A 856 0.04 -32.51 35.57
CA ASP A 856 0.73 -33.81 35.72
C ASP A 856 0.19 -34.91 34.80
N GLY A 857 -0.85 -34.60 34.00
CA GLY A 857 -1.51 -35.51 33.08
C GLY A 857 -2.60 -36.36 33.74
N VAL A 858 -2.89 -36.16 35.03
CA VAL A 858 -3.82 -36.97 35.81
C VAL A 858 -4.78 -36.11 36.62
N ILE A 859 -6.03 -36.03 36.17
CA ILE A 859 -7.12 -35.44 36.94
C ILE A 859 -7.33 -36.21 38.25
N ASN A 860 -7.07 -35.54 39.37
CA ASN A 860 -7.16 -36.07 40.72
C ASN A 860 -7.64 -35.02 41.75
N ALA A 861 -7.72 -35.39 43.03
CA ALA A 861 -8.21 -34.50 44.08
C ALA A 861 -7.42 -33.17 44.24
N ALA A 862 -6.15 -33.13 43.82
CA ALA A 862 -5.31 -31.93 43.88
C ALA A 862 -5.72 -30.87 42.86
N ASP A 863 -6.34 -31.24 41.74
CA ASP A 863 -6.82 -30.31 40.71
C ASP A 863 -8.08 -29.57 41.12
N LEU A 864 -8.77 -30.04 42.17
CA LEU A 864 -9.95 -29.38 42.72
C LEU A 864 -9.58 -28.47 43.89
N THR A 865 -8.88 -29.02 44.88
CA THR A 865 -8.68 -28.38 46.21
C THR A 865 -7.21 -28.22 46.61
N GLY A 866 -6.28 -28.52 45.71
CA GLY A 866 -4.85 -28.38 45.94
C GLY A 866 -4.33 -26.96 45.75
N PRO A 867 -3.01 -26.73 45.92
CA PRO A 867 -2.39 -25.40 45.74
C PRO A 867 -2.50 -24.82 44.33
N ALA A 868 -2.79 -25.65 43.33
CA ALA A 868 -3.10 -25.26 41.96
C ALA A 868 -4.52 -25.70 41.57
N GLY A 869 -5.39 -25.95 42.55
CA GLY A 869 -6.73 -26.46 42.32
C GLY A 869 -7.73 -25.38 41.91
N PHE A 870 -8.84 -25.81 41.30
CA PHE A 870 -9.87 -24.95 40.74
C PHE A 870 -10.47 -24.02 41.79
N GLU A 871 -10.70 -24.52 43.01
CA GLU A 871 -11.24 -23.73 44.12
C GLU A 871 -10.39 -22.49 44.40
N LEU A 872 -9.06 -22.63 44.44
CA LEU A 872 -8.17 -21.49 44.70
C LEU A 872 -8.24 -20.45 43.58
N LEU A 873 -8.34 -20.88 42.32
CA LEU A 873 -8.45 -19.99 41.16
C LEU A 873 -9.79 -19.23 41.18
N LEU A 874 -10.90 -19.93 41.40
CA LEU A 874 -12.23 -19.33 41.50
C LEU A 874 -12.28 -18.25 42.58
N TYR A 875 -11.82 -18.58 43.80
CA TYR A 875 -11.81 -17.64 44.92
C TYR A 875 -10.75 -16.54 44.79
N SER A 876 -9.82 -16.65 43.85
CA SER A 876 -8.91 -15.54 43.51
C SER A 876 -9.62 -14.40 42.79
N GLN A 877 -10.85 -14.63 42.31
CA GLN A 877 -11.64 -13.66 41.54
C GLN A 877 -10.84 -13.10 40.35
N ASN A 878 -10.29 -14.01 39.55
CA ASN A 878 -9.46 -13.69 38.38
C ASN A 878 -8.15 -12.92 38.68
N ALA A 879 -7.64 -12.99 39.93
CA ALA A 879 -6.27 -12.58 40.28
C ALA A 879 -5.20 -13.62 39.92
N ALA A 880 -5.64 -14.83 39.57
CA ALA A 880 -4.85 -15.87 38.92
C ALA A 880 -5.63 -16.43 37.72
N PHE A 881 -4.92 -17.01 36.76
CA PHE A 881 -5.51 -17.63 35.58
C PHE A 881 -4.85 -18.98 35.29
N ASN A 882 -5.61 -19.91 34.72
CA ASN A 882 -5.14 -21.20 34.25
C ASN A 882 -6.00 -21.65 33.07
N ALA A 883 -5.38 -21.93 31.92
CA ALA A 883 -6.09 -22.32 30.71
C ALA A 883 -6.90 -23.62 30.85
N ALA A 884 -6.48 -24.54 31.74
CA ALA A 884 -7.21 -25.78 32.01
C ALA A 884 -8.46 -25.57 32.90
N ALA A 885 -8.66 -24.36 33.42
CA ALA A 885 -9.80 -24.00 34.26
C ALA A 885 -10.85 -23.15 33.52
N ASP A 886 -10.47 -22.39 32.50
CA ASP A 886 -11.40 -21.62 31.64
C ASP A 886 -12.06 -22.57 30.63
N ILE A 887 -13.19 -23.16 30.98
CA ILE A 887 -13.90 -24.15 30.15
C ILE A 887 -14.77 -23.44 29.12
N THR A 888 -15.34 -22.29 29.47
CA THR A 888 -16.18 -21.49 28.58
C THR A 888 -15.40 -20.81 27.46
N GLY A 889 -14.10 -20.56 27.68
CA GLY A 889 -13.19 -19.91 26.75
C GLY A 889 -13.37 -18.40 26.69
N ASP A 890 -13.91 -17.79 27.74
CA ASP A 890 -14.18 -16.35 27.78
C ASP A 890 -13.08 -15.54 28.48
N GLY A 891 -12.03 -16.22 28.96
CA GLY A 891 -10.86 -15.61 29.57
C GLY A 891 -11.01 -15.27 31.04
N LEU A 892 -12.11 -15.72 31.65
CA LEU A 892 -12.36 -15.70 33.09
C LEU A 892 -12.38 -17.13 33.63
N VAL A 893 -12.10 -17.28 34.91
CA VAL A 893 -12.29 -18.54 35.66
C VAL A 893 -13.30 -18.24 36.75
N ASP A 894 -14.57 -18.51 36.46
CA ASP A 894 -15.69 -18.16 37.33
C ASP A 894 -16.69 -19.30 37.52
N ASN A 895 -17.88 -18.98 38.06
CA ASN A 895 -18.91 -19.97 38.32
C ASN A 895 -19.38 -20.65 37.03
N ARG A 896 -19.37 -20.01 35.87
CA ARG A 896 -19.79 -20.61 34.61
C ARG A 896 -18.86 -21.75 34.21
N ASP A 897 -17.57 -21.64 34.50
CA ASP A 897 -16.62 -22.75 34.36
C ASP A 897 -16.83 -23.82 35.43
N LEU A 898 -17.10 -23.42 36.69
CA LEU A 898 -17.39 -24.35 37.78
C LEU A 898 -18.57 -25.27 37.45
N LEU A 899 -19.63 -24.73 36.84
CA LEU A 899 -20.83 -25.48 36.50
C LEU A 899 -20.59 -26.50 35.37
N LEU A 900 -19.58 -26.28 34.53
CA LEU A 900 -19.15 -27.22 33.47
C LEU A 900 -18.09 -28.22 33.95
N LEU A 901 -17.29 -27.86 34.96
CA LEU A 901 -16.18 -28.65 35.48
C LEU A 901 -16.52 -30.13 35.82
N PRO A 902 -17.69 -30.47 36.42
CA PRO A 902 -18.03 -31.85 36.75
C PRO A 902 -17.95 -32.82 35.58
N ASP A 903 -18.36 -32.40 34.38
CA ASP A 903 -18.40 -33.26 33.20
C ASP A 903 -16.98 -33.66 32.75
N TYR A 904 -16.03 -32.73 32.82
CA TYR A 904 -14.64 -32.97 32.47
C TYR A 904 -13.91 -33.78 33.55
N VAL A 905 -14.11 -33.42 34.81
CA VAL A 905 -13.39 -34.05 35.92
C VAL A 905 -13.88 -35.47 36.19
N LEU A 906 -15.20 -35.73 36.17
CA LEU A 906 -15.75 -37.07 36.46
C LEU A 906 -15.58 -38.07 35.32
N SER A 907 -15.55 -37.59 34.07
CA SER A 907 -15.23 -38.44 32.91
C SER A 907 -13.73 -38.69 32.78
N GLY A 908 -12.91 -37.74 33.26
CA GLY A 908 -11.47 -37.79 33.17
C GLY A 908 -10.79 -38.56 34.31
N ALA A 909 -11.22 -38.37 35.55
CA ALA A 909 -10.48 -38.84 36.71
C ALA A 909 -10.41 -40.37 36.86
N THR A 910 -9.28 -40.84 37.41
CA THR A 910 -9.12 -42.23 37.88
C THR A 910 -9.00 -42.35 39.39
N ASP A 911 -8.83 -41.22 40.08
CA ASP A 911 -8.80 -41.13 41.54
C ASP A 911 -10.22 -41.20 42.10
N THR A 912 -10.52 -42.27 42.85
CA THR A 912 -11.85 -42.49 43.44
C THR A 912 -12.26 -41.44 44.47
N ARG A 913 -11.35 -40.57 44.91
CA ARG A 913 -11.64 -39.46 45.84
C ARG A 913 -12.19 -38.21 45.15
N VAL A 914 -12.09 -38.14 43.82
CA VAL A 914 -12.53 -36.96 43.04
C VAL A 914 -14.01 -36.63 43.23
N PRO A 915 -14.95 -37.59 43.16
CA PRO A 915 -16.38 -37.29 43.38
C PRO A 915 -16.65 -36.64 44.74
N ASP A 916 -16.12 -37.22 45.83
CA ASP A 916 -16.28 -36.68 47.19
C ASP A 916 -15.69 -35.27 47.33
N ARG A 917 -14.55 -35.01 46.67
CA ARG A 917 -13.89 -33.69 46.72
C ARG A 917 -14.62 -32.64 45.91
N LEU A 918 -15.15 -33.00 44.75
CA LEU A 918 -15.95 -32.13 43.91
C LEU A 918 -17.26 -31.75 44.62
N GLU A 919 -17.97 -32.73 45.19
CA GLU A 919 -19.18 -32.47 45.98
C GLU A 919 -18.91 -31.51 47.14
N GLN A 920 -17.83 -31.73 47.90
CA GLN A 920 -17.44 -30.84 48.99
C GLN A 920 -17.11 -29.42 48.52
N MET A 921 -16.54 -29.25 47.33
CA MET A 921 -16.20 -27.95 46.75
C MET A 921 -17.46 -27.21 46.29
N LEU A 922 -18.39 -27.91 45.64
CA LEU A 922 -19.68 -27.36 45.22
C LEU A 922 -20.51 -26.91 46.43
N LEU A 923 -20.59 -27.71 47.49
CA LEU A 923 -21.26 -27.33 48.74
C LEU A 923 -20.60 -26.08 49.37
N ARG A 924 -19.27 -26.02 49.44
CA ARG A 924 -18.59 -24.81 49.92
C ARG A 924 -18.84 -23.58 49.06
N ARG A 925 -19.13 -23.74 47.77
CA ARG A 925 -19.52 -22.60 46.92
C ARG A 925 -20.96 -22.14 47.18
N ALA A 926 -21.86 -23.07 47.53
CA ALA A 926 -23.23 -22.80 47.93
C ALA A 926 -23.34 -22.22 49.36
N ASP A 927 -22.34 -22.41 50.20
CA ASP A 927 -22.19 -21.75 51.51
C ASP A 927 -21.83 -20.26 51.32
N VAL A 928 -22.83 -19.46 50.98
CA VAL A 928 -22.67 -18.02 50.72
C VAL A 928 -22.61 -17.21 52.01
N ASN A 929 -23.07 -17.77 53.14
CA ASN A 929 -22.99 -17.13 54.46
C ASN A 929 -21.64 -17.38 55.16
N GLN A 930 -20.84 -18.31 54.63
CA GLN A 930 -19.48 -18.68 55.05
C GLN A 930 -19.38 -19.31 56.45
N ASP A 931 -20.40 -20.04 56.89
CA ASP A 931 -20.42 -20.74 58.19
C ASP A 931 -19.98 -22.21 58.13
N LEU A 932 -19.58 -22.68 56.94
CA LEU A 932 -19.12 -24.02 56.58
C LEU A 932 -20.23 -25.05 56.41
N VAL A 933 -21.50 -24.63 56.34
CA VAL A 933 -22.65 -25.51 56.11
C VAL A 933 -23.51 -24.92 55.00
N THR A 934 -23.84 -25.73 54.00
CA THR A 934 -24.87 -25.37 53.00
C THR A 934 -26.24 -25.71 53.58
N ASP A 935 -27.00 -24.72 54.00
CA ASP A 935 -28.35 -24.91 54.56
C ASP A 935 -29.31 -23.74 54.22
N LEU A 936 -30.50 -23.75 54.85
CA LEU A 936 -31.50 -22.70 54.67
C LEU A 936 -30.96 -21.27 54.87
N ALA A 937 -29.97 -21.08 55.75
CA ALA A 937 -29.41 -19.75 56.03
C ALA A 937 -28.66 -19.16 54.83
N ASP A 938 -28.13 -20.00 53.93
CA ASP A 938 -27.53 -19.55 52.67
C ASP A 938 -28.58 -18.99 51.72
N LEU A 939 -29.73 -19.66 51.61
CA LEU A 939 -30.85 -19.20 50.79
C LEU A 939 -31.45 -17.91 51.34
N GLU A 940 -31.47 -17.74 52.67
CA GLU A 940 -31.85 -16.48 53.34
C GLU A 940 -30.89 -15.32 53.00
N VAL A 941 -29.58 -15.59 52.94
CA VAL A 941 -28.57 -14.59 52.56
C VAL A 941 -28.68 -14.24 51.08
N LEU A 942 -28.91 -15.22 50.21
CA LEU A 942 -29.14 -14.99 48.78
C LEU A 942 -30.41 -14.17 48.55
N GLU A 943 -31.52 -14.49 49.22
CA GLU A 943 -32.76 -13.70 49.14
C GLU A 943 -32.56 -12.24 49.58
N ALA A 944 -31.77 -12.02 50.63
CA ALA A 944 -31.44 -10.68 51.10
C ALA A 944 -30.58 -9.87 50.11
N GLY A 945 -29.88 -10.56 49.20
CA GLY A 945 -29.01 -9.97 48.18
C GLY A 945 -29.68 -9.71 46.83
N LEU A 946 -30.95 -10.13 46.64
CA LEU A 946 -31.66 -10.00 45.37
C LEU A 946 -31.62 -8.58 44.79
N GLY A 947 -31.27 -8.50 43.50
CA GLY A 947 -31.08 -7.26 42.74
C GLY A 947 -29.72 -6.59 42.93
N GLY A 948 -28.79 -7.21 43.67
CA GLY A 948 -27.38 -6.81 43.77
C GLY A 948 -26.48 -7.47 42.72
N ASP A 949 -25.17 -7.28 42.89
CA ASP A 949 -24.09 -7.75 42.00
C ASP A 949 -22.91 -8.37 42.79
N ASP A 950 -23.16 -8.82 44.03
CA ASP A 950 -22.12 -9.47 44.85
C ASP A 950 -21.77 -10.84 44.26
N TRP A 951 -20.51 -11.03 43.85
CA TRP A 951 -20.02 -12.27 43.26
C TRP A 951 -20.27 -13.50 44.14
N LEU A 952 -20.30 -13.34 45.47
CA LEU A 952 -20.59 -14.46 46.37
C LEU A 952 -22.01 -14.99 46.17
N LEU A 953 -22.95 -14.11 45.80
CA LEU A 953 -24.38 -14.38 45.66
C LEU A 953 -24.81 -14.59 44.20
N ASP A 954 -24.08 -14.03 43.23
CA ASP A 954 -24.23 -14.29 41.79
C ASP A 954 -23.57 -15.64 41.44
N LEU A 955 -24.36 -16.69 41.61
CA LEU A 955 -23.95 -18.09 41.47
C LEU A 955 -24.01 -18.56 40.02
N ASP A 956 -24.87 -17.97 39.18
CA ASP A 956 -24.94 -18.30 37.76
C ASP A 956 -23.94 -17.50 36.90
N GLY A 957 -23.37 -16.43 37.46
CA GLY A 957 -22.34 -15.60 36.84
C GLY A 957 -22.87 -14.65 35.78
N ASN A 958 -24.15 -14.26 35.84
CA ASN A 958 -24.79 -13.38 34.86
C ASN A 958 -24.63 -11.87 35.18
N GLY A 959 -24.08 -11.54 36.36
CA GLY A 959 -23.85 -10.18 36.84
C GLY A 959 -24.98 -9.61 37.73
N VAL A 960 -26.01 -10.38 38.04
CA VAL A 960 -27.16 -9.96 38.86
C VAL A 960 -27.62 -11.10 39.76
N VAL A 961 -27.83 -10.78 41.04
CA VAL A 961 -28.39 -11.74 42.00
C VAL A 961 -29.92 -11.84 41.82
N ASP A 962 -30.43 -12.96 41.33
CA ASP A 962 -31.85 -13.23 41.13
C ASP A 962 -32.29 -14.67 41.48
N ALA A 963 -33.50 -15.08 41.07
CA ALA A 963 -34.03 -16.41 41.38
C ALA A 963 -33.28 -17.54 40.64
N ALA A 964 -32.59 -17.25 39.55
CA ALA A 964 -31.76 -18.23 38.84
C ALA A 964 -30.54 -18.64 39.68
N ASP A 965 -30.00 -17.75 40.52
CA ASP A 965 -28.92 -18.10 41.45
C ASP A 965 -29.39 -19.10 42.51
N ALA A 966 -30.63 -18.96 42.97
CA ALA A 966 -31.24 -19.94 43.86
C ALA A 966 -31.40 -21.31 43.16
N GLU A 967 -31.82 -21.32 41.89
CA GLU A 967 -31.86 -22.55 41.09
C GLU A 967 -30.48 -23.21 41.00
N VAL A 968 -29.44 -22.44 40.71
CA VAL A 968 -28.05 -22.93 40.65
C VAL A 968 -27.58 -23.46 42.01
N MET A 969 -27.83 -22.72 43.10
CA MET A 969 -27.50 -23.13 44.47
C MET A 969 -28.08 -24.51 44.78
N VAL A 970 -29.37 -24.71 44.52
CA VAL A 970 -30.06 -25.95 44.90
C VAL A 970 -29.71 -27.11 43.97
N THR A 971 -29.78 -26.89 42.65
CA THR A 971 -29.75 -27.99 41.67
C THR A 971 -28.34 -28.37 41.22
N GLN A 972 -27.43 -27.40 41.13
CA GLN A 972 -26.09 -27.61 40.57
C GLN A 972 -24.99 -27.63 41.64
N LEU A 973 -25.12 -26.83 42.70
CA LEU A 973 -24.12 -26.76 43.77
C LEU A 973 -24.45 -27.70 44.95
N ALA A 974 -25.66 -27.61 45.51
CA ALA A 974 -26.12 -28.48 46.59
C ALA A 974 -26.52 -29.88 46.10
N LEU A 975 -26.65 -30.07 44.78
CA LEU A 975 -26.94 -31.33 44.09
C LEU A 975 -28.20 -32.04 44.60
N THR A 976 -29.19 -31.27 45.06
CA THR A 976 -30.43 -31.79 45.65
C THR A 976 -31.64 -31.41 44.78
N SER A 977 -32.81 -31.91 45.17
CA SER A 977 -34.07 -31.60 44.49
C SER A 977 -34.53 -30.19 44.87
N PRO A 978 -35.17 -29.42 43.98
CA PRO A 978 -35.81 -28.15 44.35
C PRO A 978 -36.84 -28.26 45.49
N GLY A 979 -37.33 -29.47 45.79
CA GLY A 979 -38.18 -29.74 46.95
C GLY A 979 -37.46 -29.83 48.29
N ASP A 980 -36.13 -29.88 48.33
CA ASP A 980 -35.33 -29.90 49.57
C ASP A 980 -35.14 -28.46 50.08
N PHE A 981 -36.19 -27.92 50.70
CA PHE A 981 -36.24 -26.51 51.08
C PHE A 981 -35.27 -26.12 52.19
N ASN A 982 -34.75 -27.07 52.97
CA ASN A 982 -33.79 -26.79 54.03
C ASN A 982 -32.32 -27.10 53.63
N LEU A 983 -32.11 -27.68 52.45
CA LEU A 983 -30.84 -28.06 51.84
C LEU A 983 -30.01 -29.11 52.62
N ASP A 984 -30.63 -29.89 53.52
CA ASP A 984 -29.96 -30.97 54.26
C ASP A 984 -29.65 -32.22 53.39
N GLY A 985 -30.09 -32.21 52.13
CA GLY A 985 -29.86 -33.26 51.15
C GLY A 985 -30.93 -34.35 51.14
N VAL A 986 -32.06 -34.19 51.84
CA VAL A 986 -33.17 -35.15 51.86
C VAL A 986 -34.50 -34.42 51.79
N VAL A 987 -35.32 -34.73 50.77
CA VAL A 987 -36.69 -34.21 50.70
C VAL A 987 -37.60 -34.99 51.65
N ASP A 988 -37.91 -34.43 52.82
CA ASP A 988 -38.78 -35.05 53.82
C ASP A 988 -39.80 -34.09 54.46
N ALA A 989 -40.33 -34.46 55.63
CA ALA A 989 -41.34 -33.67 56.33
C ALA A 989 -40.80 -32.38 56.95
N ALA A 990 -39.48 -32.22 57.11
CA ALA A 990 -38.83 -31.00 57.54
C ALA A 990 -38.96 -29.89 56.47
N ASP A 991 -38.80 -30.23 55.20
CA ASP A 991 -38.96 -29.26 54.09
C ASP A 991 -40.37 -28.74 53.98
N TYR A 992 -41.37 -29.60 54.22
CA TYR A 992 -42.76 -29.18 54.29
C TYR A 992 -42.97 -28.06 55.31
N THR A 993 -42.22 -28.07 56.41
CA THR A 993 -42.32 -27.00 57.41
C THR A 993 -41.70 -25.69 56.93
N VAL A 994 -40.61 -25.73 56.14
CA VAL A 994 -40.02 -24.54 55.53
C VAL A 994 -40.98 -23.91 54.51
N TRP A 995 -41.56 -24.68 53.59
CA TRP A 995 -42.54 -24.16 52.63
C TRP A 995 -43.78 -23.58 53.31
N ARG A 996 -44.37 -24.31 54.27
CA ARG A 996 -45.58 -23.87 54.97
C ARG A 996 -45.36 -22.53 55.67
N ASP A 997 -44.16 -22.33 56.22
CA ASP A 997 -43.85 -21.16 57.04
C ASP A 997 -43.45 -19.93 56.19
N ASN A 998 -43.17 -20.10 54.89
CA ASN A 998 -42.71 -19.05 53.97
C ASN A 998 -43.66 -18.77 52.77
N LEU A 999 -44.96 -19.11 52.87
CA LEU A 999 -45.94 -18.82 51.82
C LEU A 999 -46.01 -17.34 51.44
N GLY A 1000 -45.81 -17.01 50.16
CA GLY A 1000 -45.82 -15.65 49.63
C GLY A 1000 -44.65 -15.37 48.69
N ALA A 1001 -44.34 -14.09 48.46
CA ALA A 1001 -43.18 -13.71 47.66
C ALA A 1001 -41.88 -13.91 48.45
N GLY A 1002 -40.86 -14.47 47.80
CA GLY A 1002 -39.57 -14.84 48.39
C GLY A 1002 -39.02 -16.12 47.75
N LEU A 1003 -37.79 -16.47 48.06
CA LEU A 1003 -37.13 -17.70 47.55
C LEU A 1003 -37.33 -18.89 48.49
N LEU A 1004 -37.56 -18.62 49.78
CA LEU A 1004 -37.76 -19.69 50.76
C LEU A 1004 -39.06 -20.47 50.47
N GLY A 1005 -38.92 -21.76 50.15
CA GLY A 1005 -40.07 -22.60 49.80
C GLY A 1005 -40.52 -22.49 48.34
N ASP A 1006 -39.82 -21.73 47.50
CA ASP A 1006 -40.07 -21.65 46.06
C ASP A 1006 -39.22 -22.72 45.33
N ALA A 1007 -39.87 -23.79 44.88
CA ALA A 1007 -39.22 -24.91 44.21
C ALA A 1007 -39.21 -24.77 42.69
N ASN A 1008 -39.97 -23.81 42.15
CA ASN A 1008 -40.06 -23.57 40.71
C ASN A 1008 -39.31 -22.29 40.27
N PHE A 1009 -38.79 -21.54 41.24
CA PHE A 1009 -37.95 -20.35 41.08
C PHE A 1009 -38.66 -19.18 40.36
N ASP A 1010 -39.98 -19.05 40.54
CA ASP A 1010 -40.77 -17.91 40.02
C ASP A 1010 -40.87 -16.72 41.00
N GLY A 1011 -40.21 -16.82 42.15
CA GLY A 1011 -40.16 -15.84 43.22
C GLY A 1011 -41.36 -15.90 44.18
N VAL A 1012 -42.19 -16.94 44.12
CA VAL A 1012 -43.39 -17.10 44.97
C VAL A 1012 -43.56 -18.54 45.46
N ALA A 1013 -43.51 -18.74 46.78
CA ALA A 1013 -43.86 -20.03 47.38
C ALA A 1013 -45.39 -20.25 47.43
N ASP A 1014 -45.90 -21.15 46.57
CA ASP A 1014 -47.32 -21.47 46.44
C ASP A 1014 -47.63 -22.97 46.26
N ALA A 1015 -48.80 -23.30 45.69
CA ALA A 1015 -49.23 -24.68 45.50
C ALA A 1015 -48.45 -25.45 44.41
N ALA A 1016 -47.81 -24.75 43.47
CA ALA A 1016 -46.93 -25.33 42.46
C ALA A 1016 -45.67 -25.91 43.13
N ASP A 1017 -45.09 -25.20 44.09
CA ASP A 1017 -43.89 -25.64 44.82
C ASP A 1017 -44.16 -26.84 45.72
N LEU A 1018 -45.32 -26.82 46.39
CA LEU A 1018 -45.79 -27.97 47.14
C LEU A 1018 -45.93 -29.21 46.25
N ALA A 1019 -46.35 -29.05 44.99
CA ALA A 1019 -46.47 -30.16 44.06
C ALA A 1019 -45.10 -30.72 43.67
N ILE A 1020 -44.07 -29.87 43.52
CA ILE A 1020 -42.68 -30.28 43.29
C ILE A 1020 -42.16 -31.06 44.51
N TRP A 1021 -42.29 -30.52 45.73
CA TRP A 1021 -41.94 -31.25 46.96
C TRP A 1021 -42.65 -32.61 47.07
N GLN A 1022 -43.95 -32.68 46.76
CA GLN A 1022 -44.71 -33.94 46.77
C GLN A 1022 -44.17 -34.97 45.78
N SER A 1023 -43.78 -34.53 44.57
CA SER A 1023 -43.21 -35.42 43.57
C SER A 1023 -41.79 -35.88 43.92
N SER A 1024 -41.06 -35.06 44.66
CA SER A 1024 -39.68 -35.31 45.07
C SER A 1024 -39.55 -35.94 46.46
N TYR A 1025 -40.65 -36.18 47.19
CA TYR A 1025 -40.59 -36.69 48.58
C TYR A 1025 -39.84 -38.03 48.67
N GLY A 1026 -38.78 -38.05 49.46
CA GLY A 1026 -37.86 -39.18 49.62
C GLY A 1026 -36.71 -39.21 48.62
N GLU A 1027 -36.60 -38.23 47.72
CA GLU A 1027 -35.37 -37.98 46.98
C GLU A 1027 -34.27 -37.55 47.96
N VAL A 1028 -33.05 -37.96 47.66
CA VAL A 1028 -31.85 -37.60 48.40
C VAL A 1028 -30.86 -36.98 47.42
N ARG A 1029 -29.96 -36.15 47.95
CA ARG A 1029 -28.88 -35.52 47.20
C ARG A 1029 -28.21 -36.51 46.25
N ARG A 1030 -28.00 -36.05 45.01
CA ARG A 1030 -27.32 -36.81 43.97
C ARG A 1030 -25.86 -37.04 44.37
N GLN A 1031 -25.49 -38.30 44.57
CA GLN A 1031 -24.09 -38.67 44.72
C GLN A 1031 -23.36 -38.61 43.38
N LEU A 1032 -22.25 -37.87 43.33
CA LEU A 1032 -21.35 -37.88 42.19
C LEU A 1032 -20.58 -39.21 42.13
N SER A 1033 -20.29 -39.68 40.92
CA SER A 1033 -19.47 -40.88 40.74
C SER A 1033 -18.65 -40.76 39.46
N LEU A 1034 -17.50 -41.45 39.42
CA LEU A 1034 -16.71 -41.55 38.19
C LEU A 1034 -17.52 -42.30 37.14
N ALA A 1035 -17.48 -41.82 35.89
CA ALA A 1035 -18.12 -42.53 34.79
C ALA A 1035 -17.41 -43.88 34.58
N GLY A 1036 -18.14 -45.00 34.69
CA GLY A 1036 -17.62 -46.31 34.29
C GLY A 1036 -17.37 -46.36 32.77
N PRO A 1037 -16.50 -47.25 32.26
CA PRO A 1037 -16.23 -47.33 30.83
C PRO A 1037 -17.47 -47.82 30.09
N SER A 1038 -18.31 -46.89 29.61
CA SER A 1038 -19.29 -47.14 28.56
C SER A 1038 -18.87 -46.33 27.33
N LEU A 1039 -18.29 -47.03 26.36
CA LEU A 1039 -18.24 -46.56 24.99
C LEU A 1039 -19.68 -46.47 24.48
N THR A 1040 -20.28 -45.29 24.58
CA THR A 1040 -21.27 -44.83 23.61
C THR A 1040 -20.62 -43.68 22.87
N VAL A 1041 -20.18 -43.98 21.65
CA VAL A 1041 -19.94 -42.99 20.60
C VAL A 1041 -21.14 -42.04 20.57
N PRO A 1042 -20.96 -40.71 20.53
CA PRO A 1042 -22.08 -39.79 20.33
C PRO A 1042 -22.76 -40.16 19.01
N GLU A 1043 -23.98 -40.69 19.07
CA GLU A 1043 -24.86 -40.66 17.91
C GLU A 1043 -25.24 -39.19 17.71
N PRO A 1044 -25.10 -38.61 16.50
CA PRO A 1044 -25.60 -37.28 16.24
C PRO A 1044 -27.09 -37.29 16.56
N SER A 1045 -27.50 -36.39 17.45
CA SER A 1045 -28.89 -36.26 17.87
C SER A 1045 -29.79 -36.21 16.64
N SER A 1046 -30.87 -36.98 16.65
CA SER A 1046 -31.85 -37.02 15.57
C SER A 1046 -32.47 -35.64 15.28
N ALA A 1047 -32.27 -34.68 16.19
CA ALA A 1047 -32.60 -33.26 16.05
C ALA A 1047 -31.64 -32.50 15.10
N ALA A 1048 -30.34 -32.81 15.08
CA ALA A 1048 -29.40 -32.22 14.13
C ALA A 1048 -29.68 -32.68 12.68
N MET A 1049 -30.11 -33.93 12.48
CA MET A 1049 -30.59 -34.44 11.19
C MET A 1049 -31.97 -33.86 10.79
N ALA A 1050 -32.83 -33.52 11.76
CA ALA A 1050 -34.10 -32.85 11.48
C ALA A 1050 -33.91 -31.36 11.13
N PHE A 1051 -32.95 -30.66 11.76
CA PHE A 1051 -32.59 -29.29 11.42
C PHE A 1051 -31.82 -29.20 10.10
N LEU A 1052 -30.93 -30.15 9.78
CA LEU A 1052 -30.30 -30.24 8.45
C LEU A 1052 -31.30 -30.64 7.36
N ALA A 1053 -32.33 -31.45 7.65
CA ALA A 1053 -33.41 -31.75 6.71
C ALA A 1053 -34.41 -30.59 6.53
N LEU A 1054 -34.62 -29.75 7.55
CA LEU A 1054 -35.45 -28.53 7.47
C LEU A 1054 -34.71 -27.34 6.84
N ALA A 1055 -33.39 -27.24 7.01
CA ALA A 1055 -32.54 -26.31 6.28
C ALA A 1055 -32.43 -26.70 4.80
N ALA A 1056 -32.28 -27.99 4.48
CA ALA A 1056 -32.27 -28.49 3.10
C ALA A 1056 -33.63 -28.40 2.37
N LEU A 1057 -34.74 -28.17 3.09
CA LEU A 1057 -36.06 -27.91 2.52
C LEU A 1057 -36.37 -26.41 2.32
N ARG A 1058 -35.50 -25.49 2.80
CA ARG A 1058 -35.65 -24.04 2.60
C ARG A 1058 -34.99 -23.53 1.31
N ASP A 1059 -34.01 -24.26 0.76
CA ASP A 1059 -33.31 -23.89 -0.49
C ASP A 1059 -33.84 -24.53 -1.78
N VAL A 1060 -35.02 -25.18 -1.73
CA VAL A 1060 -35.71 -25.67 -2.93
C VAL A 1060 -37.06 -24.95 -3.09
N ARG A 1061 -37.02 -23.67 -3.52
CA ARG A 1061 -37.92 -22.99 -4.48
C ARG A 1061 -37.96 -21.45 -4.30
N ILE A 1062 -37.04 -20.73 -4.95
CA ILE A 1062 -37.42 -19.56 -5.77
C ILE A 1062 -36.73 -19.69 -7.14
N PHE A 1063 -37.22 -20.62 -7.95
CA PHE A 1063 -37.22 -20.49 -9.39
C PHE A 1063 -38.55 -21.09 -9.90
N ARG A 1064 -39.58 -20.24 -9.95
CA ARG A 1064 -40.72 -20.46 -10.84
C ARG A 1064 -40.58 -19.46 -11.99
N SER A 1065 -40.05 -19.98 -13.10
CA SER A 1065 -40.40 -19.47 -14.42
C SER A 1065 -41.91 -19.54 -14.61
N GLY A 1066 -42.53 -18.42 -14.97
CA GLY A 1066 -43.92 -18.33 -15.36
C GLY A 1066 -44.09 -17.32 -16.49
N ARG A 1067 -43.81 -17.77 -17.72
CA ARG A 1067 -44.16 -17.12 -18.99
C ARG A 1067 -45.55 -16.48 -18.93
N ALA A 1068 -45.66 -15.27 -19.46
CA ALA A 1068 -46.84 -14.85 -20.20
C ALA A 1068 -46.38 -14.24 -21.54
N GLY A 1069 -46.61 -14.98 -22.62
CA GLY A 1069 -46.48 -14.45 -23.97
C GLY A 1069 -47.69 -13.60 -24.32
N GLY A 1070 -47.46 -12.52 -25.07
CA GLY A 1070 -48.50 -11.69 -25.66
C GLY A 1070 -48.00 -11.07 -26.95
N LEU A 1071 -48.55 -11.54 -28.06
CA LEU A 1071 -48.46 -10.98 -29.41
C LEU A 1071 -48.53 -9.44 -29.41
N ARG A 1072 -47.49 -8.78 -29.94
CA ARG A 1072 -47.51 -7.91 -31.13
C ARG A 1072 -46.16 -7.24 -31.35
#